data_AF-A0AAD6MHB7-F1
#
_entry.id   AF-A0AAD6MHB7-F1
#
_cell.length_a   1.000
_cell.length_b   1.000
_cell.length_c   1.000
_cell.angle_alpha   90.00
_cell.angle_beta   90.00
_cell.angle_gamma   90.00
#
_symmetry.space_group_name_H-M   'P 1'
#
loop_
_entity.id
_entity.type
_entity.pdbx_description
1 polymer ?
#
loop_
_entity_poly.entity_id
_entity_poly.type
_entity_poly.pdbx_seq_one_letter_code
_entity_poly.pdbx_strand_id
1 'polypeptide(L)'
;MNNLLYSCLALQSSSSSLFFAINYTSPSFSSLPYTRARTYNNQIDIIPVNLDSSFAVKSISLSQTEMDTNLNDKESMVARIQQLEHERDELHKDIEQLCMQQAGPGYLAAATRMHFQRTAGLVQEIEKLKRQLVACTRDNLNLQEELSEAYRIKTQLAELHQAEAAKVGLSLSLHMFIPNMEAEKQVKFFQGCVAAAFAERDTSIMEAEKAKEKEESMSQKFNEIQQRLEVLNSDVLEQKRLNDALESDLVKQEEQIETFKKVVNKFYEIRQYSLEGFEDTSWDDKCACLLHDSEEMWSYNDASTSKYISALEEEVEALRNSLEKLQSKLQVGLEIENHLKKKVRELEMKQVLWNKMVTTRIEELRRYHSQHRDQITSLLGEERSYLKSIIDLAEEKIKQFDVTREQNLELCRVVKLQENKFGDLHTSTDADSALASKRNDEGSPDIVADKEGNLSEGLAQALQEKVSALLLLSQQEERHLLERNVCMALQKKTEELQRNLLQVTNEKVKVLMELAQLKLEYQQLQEKVGSEIKQDFLCDNGERRLSNHERDGRIRNLLKRTYLRRWMGMLDSGNEAQTSKSGAGSFSGKRSTDMDFARMKIENATLKESMESMDHLISAIHRLRLALLKVKESDTREGTVSGLPVALDDIISEARLVKIALGSSLPISWSAEADDASICESFHNRLTDIYGEHSSEKIDPVSAAGFEMVELLILAGQILKDNKTIKGS
;
A
#
# COMPACT_ATOMS: atom_id res chain seq x y z
N MET A 1 55.53 16.61 -24.05
CA MET A 1 55.91 15.44 -24.87
C MET A 1 54.71 14.51 -24.89
N ASN A 2 54.02 14.18 -25.97
CA ASN A 2 54.05 14.49 -27.40
C ASN A 2 52.58 14.39 -27.84
N ASN A 3 51.97 15.43 -28.42
CA ASN A 3 51.88 15.68 -29.88
C ASN A 3 51.37 14.45 -30.65
N LEU A 4 50.46 14.52 -31.63
CA LEU A 4 49.59 15.53 -32.25
C LEU A 4 49.05 14.78 -33.50
N LEU A 5 47.88 15.17 -34.02
CA LEU A 5 47.28 14.75 -35.32
C LEU A 5 46.71 13.32 -35.37
N TYR A 6 45.48 13.03 -35.80
CA TYR A 6 44.64 13.59 -36.86
C TYR A 6 43.17 13.36 -36.48
N SER A 7 42.35 14.39 -36.26
CA SER A 7 41.41 14.96 -37.26
C SER A 7 40.77 16.20 -36.60
N CYS A 8 40.93 17.46 -37.01
CA CYS A 8 40.68 18.13 -38.31
C CYS A 8 39.27 17.81 -38.86
N LEU A 9 38.32 18.75 -38.98
CA LEU A 9 38.45 20.13 -39.46
C LEU A 9 37.24 21.03 -39.10
N ALA A 10 37.57 22.31 -38.95
CA ALA A 10 36.79 23.53 -39.20
C ALA A 10 35.80 24.01 -38.11
N LEU A 11 36.25 24.88 -37.18
CA LEU A 11 36.46 26.35 -37.31
C LEU A 11 35.13 27.14 -37.16
N GLN A 12 34.97 27.90 -36.06
CA GLN A 12 35.34 29.33 -35.92
C GLN A 12 34.38 30.23 -36.68
N SER A 13 33.97 31.42 -36.25
CA SER A 13 34.34 32.41 -35.22
C SER A 13 33.36 33.58 -35.48
N SER A 14 33.03 34.55 -34.65
CA SER A 14 33.78 35.36 -33.69
C SER A 14 32.72 36.12 -32.87
N SER A 15 32.77 36.18 -31.54
CA SER A 15 33.50 37.20 -30.76
C SER A 15 33.18 38.63 -31.24
N SER A 16 32.34 39.38 -30.54
CA SER A 16 32.67 40.22 -29.37
C SER A 16 33.14 41.62 -29.74
N SER A 17 32.62 42.60 -28.98
CA SER A 17 33.07 44.00 -28.75
C SER A 17 32.11 45.05 -29.32
N LEU A 18 31.84 46.20 -28.70
CA LEU A 18 31.93 46.74 -27.34
C LEU A 18 31.33 48.17 -27.47
N PHE A 19 30.51 48.62 -26.51
CA PHE A 19 30.39 50.01 -26.01
C PHE A 19 30.66 51.23 -26.92
N PHE A 20 29.69 52.15 -27.08
CA PHE A 20 29.67 53.47 -26.39
C PHE A 20 28.37 54.26 -26.65
N ALA A 21 28.06 55.16 -25.72
CA ALA A 21 26.85 55.97 -25.59
C ALA A 21 26.93 57.35 -26.30
N ILE A 22 25.81 58.10 -26.20
CA ILE A 22 25.64 59.58 -26.17
C ILE A 22 24.78 60.19 -27.33
N ASN A 23 23.51 60.44 -27.01
CA ASN A 23 22.81 61.74 -26.89
C ASN A 23 22.75 62.79 -28.03
N TYR A 24 21.52 63.33 -28.17
CA TYR A 24 21.05 64.62 -28.70
C TYR A 24 21.32 65.01 -30.17
N THR A 25 20.24 65.25 -30.93
CA THR A 25 19.80 66.59 -31.41
C THR A 25 18.63 66.48 -32.41
N SER A 26 17.54 67.20 -32.16
CA SER A 26 16.64 67.69 -33.21
C SER A 26 17.34 68.84 -33.96
N PRO A 27 17.03 69.14 -35.25
CA PRO A 27 15.98 70.13 -35.50
C PRO A 27 15.14 69.96 -36.81
N SER A 28 13.89 70.41 -36.70
CA SER A 28 13.00 71.11 -37.64
C SER A 28 13.27 71.28 -39.16
N PHE A 29 12.17 71.10 -39.91
CA PHE A 29 11.68 71.85 -41.10
C PHE A 29 12.53 71.93 -42.38
N SER A 30 12.00 71.39 -43.50
CA SER A 30 11.47 72.15 -44.65
C SER A 30 11.60 71.43 -46.02
N SER A 31 10.61 71.70 -46.87
CA SER A 31 10.63 71.68 -48.34
C SER A 31 10.32 70.39 -49.12
N LEU A 32 9.53 70.62 -50.18
CA LEU A 32 8.84 69.72 -51.10
C LEU A 32 9.71 68.65 -51.79
N PRO A 33 9.12 67.53 -52.23
CA PRO A 33 9.81 66.51 -53.01
C PRO A 33 9.88 66.85 -54.50
N TYR A 34 11.09 66.80 -55.05
CA TYR A 34 11.35 66.72 -56.48
C TYR A 34 11.43 65.25 -56.87
N THR A 35 10.65 64.85 -57.87
CA THR A 35 10.57 63.52 -58.45
C THR A 35 11.89 63.11 -59.12
N ARG A 36 12.39 61.91 -58.81
CA ARG A 36 13.25 61.16 -59.75
C ARG A 36 13.16 59.66 -59.51
N ALA A 37 12.52 58.99 -60.47
CA ALA A 37 12.52 57.54 -60.60
C ALA A 37 13.92 57.00 -60.93
N ARG A 38 14.28 55.86 -60.34
CA ARG A 38 15.32 54.94 -60.84
C ARG A 38 14.87 53.49 -60.64
N THR A 39 14.39 52.92 -61.74
CA THR A 39 14.73 51.60 -62.31
C THR A 39 15.25 50.48 -61.39
N TYR A 40 14.45 49.42 -61.33
CA TYR A 40 14.75 47.98 -61.41
C TYR A 40 16.13 47.45 -61.00
N ASN A 41 16.13 46.48 -60.08
CA ASN A 41 16.84 45.22 -60.29
C ASN A 41 16.07 44.06 -59.65
N ASN A 42 15.68 43.12 -60.50
CA ASN A 42 15.09 41.83 -60.15
C ASN A 42 16.18 40.88 -59.64
N GLN A 43 15.88 40.12 -58.58
CA GLN A 43 16.39 38.75 -58.47
C GLN A 43 15.21 37.87 -58.05
N ILE A 44 14.89 36.95 -58.95
CA ILE A 44 13.78 36.01 -58.93
C ILE A 44 14.17 34.85 -58.02
N ASP A 45 13.34 34.55 -57.02
CA ASP A 45 13.25 33.20 -56.46
C ASP A 45 11.91 32.58 -56.86
N ILE A 46 12.04 31.40 -57.43
CA ILE A 46 11.00 30.60 -58.07
C ILE A 46 10.20 29.87 -56.99
N ILE A 47 8.90 30.16 -56.88
CA ILE A 47 7.92 29.27 -56.23
C ILE A 47 6.77 29.04 -57.23
N PRO A 48 6.37 27.78 -57.49
CA PRO A 48 5.42 27.45 -58.54
C PRO A 48 4.00 27.93 -58.17
N VAL A 49 3.58 28.98 -58.87
CA VAL A 49 2.34 29.04 -59.65
C VAL A 49 1.33 27.92 -59.37
N ASN A 50 0.22 28.28 -58.73
CA ASN A 50 -1.10 27.76 -59.07
C ASN A 50 -1.86 28.92 -59.74
N LEU A 51 -1.62 29.07 -61.05
CA LEU A 51 -2.41 29.89 -61.97
C LEU A 51 -3.71 29.10 -62.19
N ASP A 52 -4.90 29.69 -62.04
CA ASP A 52 -5.66 29.95 -63.27
C ASP A 52 -6.86 30.92 -63.18
N SER A 53 -7.05 31.67 -62.08
CA SER A 53 -8.17 32.63 -62.01
C SER A 53 -7.75 34.09 -61.86
N SER A 54 -6.56 34.36 -61.32
CA SER A 54 -6.12 35.74 -61.04
C SER A 54 -5.46 36.45 -62.22
N PHE A 55 -4.90 35.74 -63.20
CA PHE A 55 -4.17 36.36 -64.32
C PHE A 55 -5.12 36.81 -65.44
N ALA A 56 -6.20 36.06 -65.70
CA ALA A 56 -7.22 36.43 -66.69
C ALA A 56 -7.99 37.68 -66.25
N VAL A 57 -8.38 37.78 -64.97
CA VAL A 57 -9.10 38.94 -64.45
C VAL A 57 -8.22 40.19 -64.47
N LYS A 58 -6.93 40.09 -64.14
CA LYS A 58 -6.01 41.22 -64.09
C LYS A 58 -5.61 41.73 -65.48
N SER A 59 -5.51 40.83 -66.47
CA SER A 59 -5.22 41.16 -67.87
C SER A 59 -6.42 41.78 -68.59
N ILE A 60 -7.63 41.30 -68.31
CA ILE A 60 -8.87 41.88 -68.82
C ILE A 60 -9.07 43.27 -68.21
N SER A 61 -8.88 43.44 -66.89
CA SER A 61 -9.03 44.75 -66.25
C SER A 61 -8.00 45.79 -66.71
N LEU A 62 -6.74 45.40 -67.00
CA LEU A 62 -5.75 46.33 -67.55
C LEU A 62 -6.07 46.73 -69.00
N SER A 63 -6.51 45.78 -69.83
CA SER A 63 -6.88 46.02 -71.24
C SER A 63 -8.16 46.85 -71.38
N GLN A 64 -9.11 46.70 -70.44
CA GLN A 64 -10.32 47.51 -70.37
C GLN A 64 -9.97 48.97 -70.03
N THR A 65 -9.09 49.18 -69.04
CA THR A 65 -8.64 50.54 -68.68
C THR A 65 -7.79 51.23 -69.76
N GLU A 66 -7.03 50.48 -70.57
CA GLU A 66 -6.30 51.04 -71.72
C GLU A 66 -7.20 51.35 -72.93
N MET A 67 -8.26 50.57 -73.19
CA MET A 67 -9.23 50.89 -74.25
C MET A 67 -10.15 52.06 -73.88
N ASP A 68 -10.58 52.16 -72.62
CA ASP A 68 -11.45 53.24 -72.16
C ASP A 68 -10.70 54.59 -72.13
N THR A 69 -9.40 54.59 -71.80
CA THR A 69 -8.55 55.78 -71.90
C THR A 69 -8.30 56.21 -73.35
N ASN A 70 -8.07 55.26 -74.27
CA ASN A 70 -7.92 55.55 -75.70
C ASN A 70 -9.21 56.07 -76.37
N LEU A 71 -10.37 55.58 -75.94
CA LEU A 71 -11.68 56.04 -76.42
C LEU A 71 -11.95 57.47 -75.94
N ASN A 72 -11.70 57.76 -74.66
CA ASN A 72 -11.86 59.10 -74.09
C ASN A 72 -10.90 60.12 -74.75
N ASP A 73 -9.67 59.71 -75.09
CA ASP A 73 -8.73 60.56 -75.82
C ASP A 73 -9.16 60.81 -77.28
N LYS A 74 -9.73 59.80 -77.96
CA LYS A 74 -10.28 59.98 -79.32
C LYS A 74 -11.52 60.86 -79.33
N GLU A 75 -12.44 60.69 -78.39
CA GLU A 75 -13.62 61.55 -78.25
C GLU A 75 -13.22 63.00 -77.92
N SER A 76 -12.24 63.18 -77.03
CA SER A 76 -11.63 64.48 -76.73
C SER A 76 -11.00 65.13 -77.98
N MET A 77 -10.25 64.36 -78.79
CA MET A 77 -9.66 64.86 -80.04
C MET A 77 -10.73 65.22 -81.09
N VAL A 78 -11.78 64.42 -81.25
CA VAL A 78 -12.87 64.70 -82.19
C VAL A 78 -13.65 65.94 -81.77
N ALA A 79 -13.95 66.10 -80.48
CA ALA A 79 -14.58 67.31 -79.96
C ALA A 79 -13.70 68.56 -80.20
N ARG A 80 -12.38 68.42 -80.06
CA ARG A 80 -11.42 69.50 -80.36
C ARG A 80 -11.37 69.86 -81.84
N ILE A 81 -11.44 68.88 -82.75
CA ILE A 81 -11.47 69.12 -84.20
C ILE A 81 -12.75 69.87 -84.59
N GLN A 82 -13.91 69.44 -84.10
CA GLN A 82 -15.19 70.12 -84.38
C GLN A 82 -15.19 71.57 -83.88
N GLN A 83 -14.58 71.82 -82.71
CA GLN A 83 -14.43 73.18 -82.20
C GLN A 83 -13.53 74.04 -83.09
N LEU A 84 -12.40 73.51 -83.56
CA LEU A 84 -11.49 74.23 -84.47
C LEU A 84 -12.11 74.48 -85.85
N GLU A 85 -12.92 73.55 -86.36
CA GLU A 85 -13.68 73.74 -87.60
C GLU A 85 -14.70 74.87 -87.47
N HIS A 86 -15.42 74.92 -86.34
CA HIS A 86 -16.34 76.01 -86.04
C HIS A 86 -15.62 77.37 -85.93
N GLU A 87 -14.48 77.43 -85.23
CA GLU A 87 -13.66 78.64 -85.14
C GLU A 87 -13.15 79.10 -86.53
N ARG A 88 -12.76 78.15 -87.39
CA ARG A 88 -12.32 78.43 -88.77
C ARG A 88 -13.44 78.98 -89.64
N ASP A 89 -14.66 78.48 -89.49
CA ASP A 89 -15.82 78.94 -90.25
C ASP A 89 -16.30 80.34 -89.80
N GLU A 90 -16.27 80.63 -88.49
CA GLU A 90 -16.51 81.98 -87.97
C GLU A 90 -15.43 82.96 -88.42
N LEU A 91 -14.15 82.57 -88.38
CA LEU A 91 -13.05 83.38 -88.92
C LEU A 91 -13.21 83.65 -90.43
N HIS A 92 -13.71 82.68 -91.20
CA HIS A 92 -14.02 82.90 -92.61
C HIS A 92 -15.13 83.92 -92.80
N LYS A 93 -16.22 83.84 -92.03
CA LYS A 93 -17.31 84.84 -92.07
C LYS A 93 -16.82 86.24 -91.68
N ASP A 94 -15.97 86.32 -90.67
CA ASP A 94 -15.36 87.58 -90.22
C ASP A 94 -14.46 88.19 -91.30
N ILE A 95 -13.62 87.38 -91.96
CA ILE A 95 -12.78 87.82 -93.09
C ILE A 95 -13.65 88.29 -94.26
N GLU A 96 -14.71 87.57 -94.59
CA GLU A 96 -15.65 87.92 -95.65
C GLU A 96 -16.35 89.26 -95.34
N GLN A 97 -16.76 89.47 -94.08
CA GLN A 97 -17.37 90.72 -93.62
C GLN A 97 -16.38 91.90 -93.62
N LEU A 98 -15.11 91.67 -93.26
CA LEU A 98 -14.04 92.68 -93.33
C LEU A 98 -13.72 93.08 -94.77
N CYS A 99 -13.68 92.12 -95.70
CA CYS A 99 -13.47 92.37 -97.13
C CYS A 99 -14.63 93.14 -97.78
N MET A 100 -15.88 92.86 -97.38
CA MET A 100 -17.05 93.61 -97.88
C MET A 100 -17.12 95.07 -97.40
N GLN A 101 -16.44 95.44 -96.30
CA GLN A 101 -16.51 96.79 -95.70
C GLN A 101 -15.29 97.68 -95.97
N GLN A 102 -14.32 97.22 -96.77
CA GLN A 102 -13.04 97.90 -97.01
C GLN A 102 -13.10 99.21 -97.84
N ALA A 103 -14.27 99.83 -98.04
CA ALA A 103 -14.41 101.10 -98.76
C ALA A 103 -15.33 102.14 -98.10
N GLY A 104 -15.52 102.12 -96.77
CA GLY A 104 -16.27 103.20 -96.10
C GLY A 104 -16.17 103.27 -94.56
N PRO A 105 -16.74 104.32 -93.92
CA PRO A 105 -16.57 104.64 -92.49
C PRO A 105 -17.06 103.59 -91.47
N GLY A 106 -17.64 102.47 -91.91
CA GLY A 106 -18.22 101.41 -91.06
C GLY A 106 -17.23 100.39 -90.48
N TYR A 107 -15.98 100.36 -90.97
CA TYR A 107 -14.95 99.39 -90.56
C TYR A 107 -14.66 99.39 -89.05
N LEU A 108 -14.53 100.57 -88.44
CA LEU A 108 -14.23 100.70 -87.01
C LEU A 108 -15.34 100.09 -86.14
N ALA A 109 -16.60 100.24 -86.55
CA ALA A 109 -17.74 99.69 -85.82
C ALA A 109 -17.80 98.15 -85.91
N ALA A 110 -17.43 97.55 -87.06
CA ALA A 110 -17.37 96.10 -87.21
C ALA A 110 -16.21 95.48 -86.42
N ALA A 111 -15.00 96.02 -86.52
CA ALA A 111 -13.85 95.55 -85.74
C ALA A 111 -14.12 95.64 -84.23
N THR A 112 -14.73 96.74 -83.77
CA THR A 112 -15.11 96.93 -82.37
C THR A 112 -16.15 95.90 -81.91
N ARG A 113 -17.16 95.58 -82.73
CA ARG A 113 -18.14 94.52 -82.43
C ARG A 113 -17.49 93.14 -82.31
N MET A 114 -16.62 92.78 -83.25
CA MET A 114 -15.87 91.51 -83.20
C MET A 114 -14.99 91.43 -81.95
N HIS A 115 -14.26 92.50 -81.63
CA HIS A 115 -13.44 92.57 -80.42
C HIS A 115 -14.27 92.41 -79.14
N PHE A 116 -15.42 93.08 -79.03
CA PHE A 116 -16.30 92.91 -77.88
C PHE A 116 -16.90 91.51 -77.78
N GLN A 117 -17.31 90.91 -78.91
CA GLN A 117 -17.86 89.55 -78.94
C GLN A 117 -16.81 88.51 -78.52
N ARG A 118 -15.58 88.61 -79.06
CA ARG A 118 -14.46 87.75 -78.66
C ARG A 118 -14.07 87.94 -77.20
N THR A 119 -14.05 89.19 -76.72
CA THR A 119 -13.77 89.50 -75.31
C THR A 119 -14.85 88.91 -74.40
N ALA A 120 -16.13 89.02 -74.77
CA ALA A 120 -17.24 88.44 -74.01
C ALA A 120 -17.17 86.89 -73.98
N GLY A 121 -16.84 86.26 -75.11
CA GLY A 121 -16.64 84.81 -75.19
C GLY A 121 -15.49 84.34 -74.29
N LEU A 122 -14.34 85.01 -74.35
CA LEU A 122 -13.20 84.72 -73.49
C LEU A 122 -13.52 84.95 -72.01
N VAL A 123 -14.27 86.00 -71.65
CA VAL A 123 -14.68 86.24 -70.26
C VAL A 123 -15.62 85.14 -69.76
N GLN A 124 -16.56 84.66 -70.58
CA GLN A 124 -17.43 83.54 -70.21
C GLN A 124 -16.66 82.23 -70.05
N GLU A 125 -15.66 81.98 -70.91
CA GLU A 125 -14.79 80.81 -70.82
C GLU A 125 -13.90 80.88 -69.56
N ILE A 126 -13.33 82.04 -69.26
CA ILE A 126 -12.61 82.29 -68.00
C ILE A 126 -13.52 82.02 -66.79
N GLU A 127 -14.77 82.49 -66.83
CA GLU A 127 -15.72 82.28 -65.73
C GLU A 127 -16.17 80.82 -65.60
N LYS A 128 -16.26 80.09 -66.72
CA LYS A 128 -16.52 78.64 -66.74
C LYS A 128 -15.32 77.88 -66.14
N LEU A 129 -14.11 78.19 -66.57
CA LEU A 129 -12.88 77.57 -66.07
C LEU A 129 -12.66 77.86 -64.58
N LYS A 130 -12.97 79.07 -64.11
CA LYS A 130 -12.95 79.40 -62.66
C LYS A 130 -13.94 78.54 -61.87
N ARG A 131 -15.17 78.39 -62.35
CA ARG A 131 -16.17 77.53 -61.70
C ARG A 131 -15.72 76.07 -61.65
N GLN A 132 -15.14 75.56 -62.75
CA GLN A 132 -14.58 74.20 -62.80
C GLN A 132 -13.38 74.04 -61.86
N LEU A 133 -12.51 75.04 -61.75
CA LEU A 133 -11.37 75.03 -60.83
C LEU A 133 -11.84 74.97 -59.37
N VAL A 134 -12.87 75.74 -59.01
CA VAL A 134 -13.46 75.70 -57.65
C VAL A 134 -14.08 74.34 -57.35
N ALA A 135 -14.85 73.77 -58.29
CA ALA A 135 -15.42 72.44 -58.16
C ALA A 135 -14.31 71.37 -57.98
N CYS A 136 -13.29 71.39 -58.84
CA CYS A 136 -12.15 70.49 -58.77
C CYS A 136 -11.36 70.63 -57.46
N THR A 137 -11.20 71.85 -56.95
CA THR A 137 -10.51 72.10 -55.66
C THR A 137 -11.30 71.52 -54.50
N ARG A 138 -12.63 71.67 -54.51
CA ARG A 138 -13.51 71.10 -53.49
C ARG A 138 -13.49 69.58 -53.52
N ASP A 139 -13.57 68.98 -54.71
CA ASP A 139 -13.56 67.52 -54.84
C ASP A 139 -12.20 66.93 -54.41
N ASN A 140 -11.09 67.63 -54.65
CA ASN A 140 -9.77 67.25 -54.15
C ASN A 140 -9.68 67.30 -52.61
N LEU A 141 -10.28 68.32 -51.97
CA LEU A 141 -10.39 68.39 -50.51
C LEU A 141 -11.22 67.22 -49.95
N ASN A 142 -12.35 66.89 -50.58
CA ASN A 142 -13.17 65.76 -50.18
C ASN A 142 -12.41 64.44 -50.30
N LEU A 143 -11.69 64.21 -51.40
CA LEU A 143 -10.85 63.03 -51.58
C LEU A 143 -9.73 62.95 -50.54
N GLN A 144 -9.14 64.08 -50.15
CA GLN A 144 -8.13 64.13 -49.10
C GLN A 144 -8.72 63.76 -47.74
N GLU A 145 -9.95 64.21 -47.43
CA GLU A 145 -10.68 63.83 -46.23
C GLU A 145 -11.02 62.34 -46.24
N GLU A 146 -11.59 61.82 -47.33
CA GLU A 146 -11.89 60.39 -47.51
C GLU A 146 -10.62 59.52 -47.38
N LEU A 147 -9.50 59.96 -47.95
CA LEU A 147 -8.22 59.26 -47.82
C LEU A 147 -7.73 59.26 -46.37
N SER A 148 -7.85 60.38 -45.67
CA SER A 148 -7.46 60.48 -44.25
C SER A 148 -8.31 59.56 -43.37
N GLU A 149 -9.61 59.48 -43.66
CA GLU A 149 -10.55 58.61 -42.96
C GLU A 149 -10.28 57.13 -43.27
N ALA A 150 -9.98 56.79 -44.53
CA ALA A 150 -9.57 55.44 -44.91
C ALA A 150 -8.28 54.99 -44.19
N TYR A 151 -7.28 55.87 -44.06
CA TYR A 151 -6.07 55.57 -43.28
C TYR A 151 -6.35 55.44 -41.77
N ARG A 152 -7.26 56.25 -41.23
CA ARG A 152 -7.71 56.14 -39.84
C ARG A 152 -8.37 54.79 -39.58
N ILE A 153 -9.33 54.40 -40.42
CA ILE A 153 -10.02 53.10 -40.35
C ILE A 153 -9.02 51.95 -40.50
N LYS A 154 -8.07 52.05 -41.44
CA LYS A 154 -7.02 51.03 -41.63
C LYS A 154 -6.18 50.85 -40.36
N THR A 155 -5.85 51.93 -39.68
CA THR A 155 -5.07 51.90 -38.43
C THR A 155 -5.88 51.24 -37.31
N GLN A 156 -7.14 51.63 -37.15
CA GLN A 156 -8.05 51.02 -36.17
C GLN A 156 -8.24 49.51 -36.41
N LEU A 157 -8.36 49.10 -37.68
CA LEU A 157 -8.48 47.68 -38.02
C LEU A 157 -7.20 46.90 -37.70
N ALA A 158 -6.03 47.49 -37.93
CA ALA A 158 -4.75 46.87 -37.60
C ALA A 158 -4.59 46.69 -36.08
N GLU A 159 -4.97 47.70 -35.29
CA GLU A 159 -4.96 47.65 -33.82
C GLU A 159 -5.92 46.57 -33.28
N LEU A 160 -7.14 46.49 -33.82
CA LEU A 160 -8.12 45.45 -33.45
C LEU A 160 -7.61 44.04 -33.80
N HIS A 161 -7.03 43.86 -34.99
CA HIS A 161 -6.46 42.57 -35.39
C HIS A 161 -5.29 42.17 -34.48
N GLN A 162 -4.42 43.11 -34.11
CA GLN A 162 -3.32 42.86 -33.18
C GLN A 162 -3.83 42.48 -31.78
N ALA A 163 -4.87 43.16 -31.29
CA ALA A 163 -5.49 42.86 -30.00
C ALA A 163 -6.12 41.46 -29.98
N GLU A 164 -6.84 41.07 -31.04
CA GLU A 164 -7.45 39.74 -31.14
C GLU A 164 -6.38 38.64 -31.27
N ALA A 165 -5.34 38.86 -32.07
CA ALA A 165 -4.22 37.94 -32.17
C ALA A 165 -3.51 37.72 -30.82
N ALA A 166 -3.32 38.79 -30.05
CA ALA A 166 -2.75 38.71 -28.70
C ALA A 166 -3.67 37.92 -27.73
N LYS A 167 -4.99 38.15 -27.81
CA LYS A 167 -5.98 37.45 -26.99
C LYS A 167 -6.03 35.95 -27.32
N VAL A 168 -6.02 35.59 -28.61
CA VAL A 168 -5.96 34.19 -29.05
C VAL A 168 -4.64 33.55 -28.62
N GLY A 169 -3.52 34.25 -28.74
CA GLY A 169 -2.21 33.77 -28.25
C GLY A 169 -2.21 33.50 -26.74
N LEU A 170 -2.78 34.41 -25.94
CA LEU A 170 -2.95 34.24 -24.49
C LEU A 170 -3.88 33.07 -24.15
N SER A 171 -5.02 32.95 -24.85
CA SER A 171 -5.97 31.86 -24.67
C SER A 171 -5.35 30.49 -24.96
N LEU A 172 -4.59 30.39 -26.06
CA LEU A 172 -3.90 29.16 -26.46
C LEU A 172 -2.80 28.78 -25.44
N SER A 173 -2.05 29.78 -24.97
CA SER A 173 -1.01 29.59 -23.94
C SER A 173 -1.62 29.09 -22.62
N LEU A 174 -2.72 29.70 -22.17
CA LEU A 174 -3.43 29.30 -20.95
C LEU A 174 -4.05 27.90 -21.09
N HIS A 175 -4.69 27.60 -22.23
CA HIS A 175 -5.25 26.28 -22.52
C HIS A 175 -4.19 25.18 -22.56
N MET A 176 -2.94 25.49 -22.94
CA MET A 176 -1.84 24.51 -22.88
C MET A 176 -1.25 24.37 -21.47
N PHE A 177 -1.19 25.46 -20.70
CA PHE A 177 -0.59 25.47 -19.36
C PHE A 177 -1.41 24.66 -18.34
N ILE A 178 -2.75 24.82 -18.34
CA ILE A 178 -3.62 24.19 -17.34
C ILE A 178 -3.56 22.65 -17.39
N PRO A 179 -3.69 21.97 -18.56
CA PRO A 179 -3.60 20.52 -18.65
C PRO A 179 -2.21 19.99 -18.31
N ASN A 180 -1.16 20.73 -18.66
CA ASN A 180 0.22 20.31 -18.36
C ASN A 180 0.48 20.31 -16.84
N MET A 181 0.03 21.35 -16.15
CA MET A 181 0.12 21.42 -14.69
C MET A 181 -0.70 20.31 -14.01
N GLU A 182 -1.87 19.96 -14.54
CA GLU A 182 -2.69 18.87 -13.99
C GLU A 182 -2.06 17.49 -14.24
N ALA A 183 -1.50 17.26 -15.44
CA ALA A 183 -0.74 16.05 -15.74
C ALA A 183 0.49 15.92 -14.81
N GLU A 184 1.20 17.02 -14.55
CA GLU A 184 2.35 17.03 -13.62
C GLU A 184 1.93 16.65 -12.18
N LYS A 185 0.78 17.14 -11.70
CA LYS A 185 0.24 16.73 -10.39
C LYS A 185 -0.07 15.24 -10.34
N GLN A 186 -0.69 14.68 -11.38
CA GLN A 186 -0.98 13.25 -11.45
C GLN A 186 0.30 12.43 -11.45
N VAL A 187 1.31 12.82 -12.23
CA VAL A 187 2.63 12.14 -12.24
C VAL A 187 3.26 12.16 -10.86
N LYS A 188 3.28 13.30 -10.17
CA LYS A 188 3.82 13.41 -8.80
C LYS A 188 3.03 12.55 -7.80
N PHE A 189 1.71 12.48 -7.94
CA PHE A 189 0.88 11.61 -7.13
C PHE A 189 1.26 10.13 -7.31
N PHE A 190 1.36 9.65 -8.55
CA PHE A 190 1.75 8.27 -8.82
C PHE A 190 3.18 7.97 -8.37
N GLN A 191 4.11 8.89 -8.55
CA GLN A 191 5.48 8.77 -8.00
C GLN A 191 5.45 8.61 -6.47
N GLY A 192 4.63 9.39 -5.77
CA GLY A 192 4.43 9.27 -4.32
C GLY A 192 3.83 7.92 -3.92
N CYS A 193 2.81 7.44 -4.63
CA CYS A 193 2.22 6.12 -4.39
C CYS A 193 3.23 4.99 -4.61
N VAL A 194 4.02 5.05 -5.69
CA VAL A 194 5.05 4.06 -6.00
C VAL A 194 6.16 4.08 -4.94
N ALA A 195 6.63 5.25 -4.52
CA ALA A 195 7.62 5.37 -3.46
C ALA A 195 7.12 4.81 -2.12
N ALA A 196 5.86 5.08 -1.77
CA ALA A 196 5.23 4.53 -0.56
C ALA A 196 5.10 3.01 -0.64
N ALA A 197 4.68 2.46 -1.78
CA ALA A 197 4.58 1.02 -1.99
C ALA A 197 5.95 0.32 -1.89
N PHE A 198 7.02 0.93 -2.42
CA PHE A 198 8.36 0.40 -2.25
C PHE A 198 8.83 0.45 -0.80
N ALA A 199 8.58 1.54 -0.07
CA ALA A 199 8.93 1.63 1.34
C ALA A 199 8.18 0.60 2.20
N GLU A 200 6.89 0.37 1.92
CA GLU A 200 6.07 -0.65 2.59
C GLU A 200 6.58 -2.07 2.29
N ARG A 201 6.91 -2.34 1.02
CA ARG A 201 7.52 -3.61 0.61
C ARG A 201 8.85 -3.84 1.31
N ASP A 202 9.73 -2.84 1.34
CA ASP A 202 11.06 -2.96 1.96
C ASP A 202 10.95 -3.18 3.47
N THR A 203 9.99 -2.53 4.13
CA THR A 203 9.67 -2.77 5.54
C THR A 203 9.17 -4.21 5.75
N SER A 204 8.25 -4.67 4.90
CA SER A 204 7.71 -6.04 4.96
C SER A 204 8.78 -7.11 4.73
N ILE A 205 9.73 -6.86 3.82
CA ILE A 205 10.87 -7.76 3.56
C ILE A 205 11.77 -7.84 4.80
N MET A 206 12.12 -6.71 5.40
CA MET A 206 12.94 -6.68 6.62
C MET A 206 12.26 -7.42 7.79
N GLU A 207 10.95 -7.25 7.96
CA GLU A 207 10.18 -7.97 8.97
C GLU A 207 10.14 -9.47 8.70
N ALA A 208 9.99 -9.88 7.44
CA ALA A 208 10.02 -11.28 7.02
C ALA A 208 11.40 -11.92 7.25
N GLU A 209 12.49 -11.23 6.91
CA GLU A 209 13.86 -11.69 7.17
C GLU A 209 14.11 -11.88 8.67
N LYS A 210 13.67 -10.92 9.49
CA LYS A 210 13.76 -11.03 10.95
C LYS A 210 12.91 -12.16 11.52
N ALA A 211 11.75 -12.45 10.92
CA ALA A 211 10.93 -13.58 11.31
C ALA A 211 11.60 -14.92 10.96
N LYS A 212 12.23 -14.99 9.78
CA LYS A 212 13.00 -16.15 9.35
C LYS A 212 14.22 -16.42 10.24
N GLU A 213 14.99 -15.40 10.61
CA GLU A 213 16.10 -15.55 11.56
C GLU A 213 15.64 -16.13 12.91
N LYS A 214 14.46 -15.69 13.40
CA LYS A 214 13.88 -16.24 14.62
C LYS A 214 13.45 -17.69 14.44
N GLU A 215 12.81 -18.04 13.32
CA GLU A 215 12.44 -19.42 13.00
C GLU A 215 13.67 -20.33 12.96
N GLU A 216 14.74 -19.93 12.27
CA GLU A 216 16.00 -20.66 12.19
C GLU A 216 16.60 -20.86 13.60
N SER A 217 16.61 -19.82 14.44
CA SER A 217 17.08 -19.92 15.82
C SER A 217 16.21 -20.86 16.69
N MET A 218 14.90 -20.92 16.42
CA MET A 218 13.97 -21.80 17.13
C MET A 218 14.11 -23.25 16.66
N SER A 219 14.35 -23.47 15.37
CA SER A 219 14.64 -24.80 14.80
C SER A 219 15.93 -25.37 15.39
N GLN A 220 16.98 -24.57 15.52
CA GLN A 220 18.21 -24.99 16.21
C GLN A 220 17.96 -25.41 17.66
N LYS A 221 17.19 -24.62 18.43
CA LYS A 221 16.83 -24.97 19.82
C LYS A 221 15.96 -26.23 19.89
N PHE A 222 15.04 -26.41 18.94
CA PHE A 222 14.20 -27.60 18.87
C PHE A 222 15.05 -28.85 18.61
N ASN A 223 16.02 -28.77 17.69
CA ASN A 223 16.96 -29.85 17.42
C ASN A 223 17.78 -30.22 18.67
N GLU A 224 18.24 -29.22 19.44
CA GLU A 224 18.93 -29.47 20.70
C GLU A 224 18.03 -30.19 21.73
N ILE A 225 16.77 -29.77 21.85
CA ILE A 225 15.79 -30.43 22.74
C ILE A 225 15.52 -31.86 22.28
N GLN A 226 15.37 -32.08 20.97
CA GLN A 226 15.14 -33.41 20.40
C GLN A 226 16.31 -34.35 20.68
N GLN A 227 17.55 -33.89 20.49
CA GLN A 227 18.74 -34.67 20.84
C GLN A 227 18.79 -35.02 22.34
N ARG A 228 18.48 -34.06 23.22
CA ARG A 228 18.42 -34.33 24.66
C ARG A 228 17.34 -35.35 25.01
N LEU A 229 16.19 -35.30 24.33
CA LEU A 229 15.09 -36.25 24.55
C LEU A 229 15.50 -37.66 24.09
N GLU A 230 16.19 -37.78 22.96
CA GLU A 230 16.69 -39.06 22.46
C GLU A 230 17.70 -39.70 23.42
N VAL A 231 18.64 -38.91 23.95
CA VAL A 231 19.58 -39.36 24.99
C VAL A 231 18.83 -39.83 26.23
N LEU A 232 17.89 -39.02 26.74
CA LEU A 232 17.12 -39.39 27.93
C LEU A 232 16.28 -40.65 27.71
N ASN A 233 15.72 -40.84 26.53
CA ASN A 233 14.96 -42.03 26.17
C ASN A 233 15.85 -43.28 26.10
N SER A 234 17.09 -43.13 25.61
CA SER A 234 18.09 -44.20 25.67
C SER A 234 18.44 -44.57 27.11
N ASP A 235 18.65 -43.58 27.97
CA ASP A 235 18.95 -43.81 29.39
C ASP A 235 17.79 -44.52 30.11
N VAL A 236 16.54 -44.15 29.82
CA VAL A 236 15.34 -44.82 30.36
C VAL A 236 15.26 -46.27 29.89
N LEU A 237 15.58 -46.56 28.63
CA LEU A 237 15.60 -47.92 28.10
C LEU A 237 16.69 -48.79 28.76
N GLU A 238 17.88 -48.23 28.97
CA GLU A 238 18.97 -48.92 29.68
C GLU A 238 18.61 -49.15 31.15
N GLN A 239 18.02 -48.16 31.83
CA GLN A 239 17.57 -48.31 33.20
C GLN A 239 16.47 -49.38 33.32
N LYS A 240 15.55 -49.46 32.34
CA LYS A 240 14.55 -50.52 32.29
C LYS A 240 15.19 -51.90 32.14
N ARG A 241 16.18 -52.06 31.25
CA ARG A 241 16.94 -53.31 31.11
C ARG A 241 17.62 -53.74 32.41
N LEU A 242 18.26 -52.80 33.11
CA LEU A 242 18.90 -53.08 34.40
C LEU A 242 17.88 -53.51 35.46
N ASN A 243 16.71 -52.86 35.48
CA ASN A 243 15.64 -53.22 36.39
C ASN A 243 15.07 -54.61 36.10
N ASP A 244 14.84 -54.95 34.83
CA ASP A 244 14.38 -56.27 34.40
C ASP A 244 15.40 -57.37 34.76
N ALA A 245 16.71 -57.06 34.66
CA ALA A 245 17.78 -57.97 35.07
C ALA A 245 17.79 -58.20 36.60
N LEU A 246 17.66 -57.12 37.39
CA LEU A 246 17.56 -57.22 38.85
C LEU A 246 16.35 -58.03 39.30
N GLU A 247 15.19 -57.82 38.68
CA GLU A 247 13.98 -58.59 38.97
C GLU A 247 14.19 -60.09 38.67
N SER A 248 14.82 -60.41 37.55
CA SER A 248 15.16 -61.80 37.22
C SER A 248 16.10 -62.44 38.24
N ASP A 249 17.10 -61.70 38.71
CA ASP A 249 18.03 -62.20 39.72
C ASP A 249 17.37 -62.35 41.10
N LEU A 250 16.44 -61.47 41.46
CA LEU A 250 15.63 -61.58 42.67
C LEU A 250 14.80 -62.87 42.65
N VAL A 251 14.11 -63.16 41.54
CA VAL A 251 13.36 -64.41 41.37
C VAL A 251 14.28 -65.64 41.48
N LYS A 252 15.47 -65.62 40.87
CA LYS A 252 16.44 -66.72 41.02
C LYS A 252 16.89 -66.91 42.47
N GLN A 253 17.12 -65.82 43.21
CA GLN A 253 17.48 -65.88 44.63
C GLN A 253 16.33 -66.44 45.47
N GLU A 254 15.08 -66.07 45.19
CA GLU A 254 13.90 -66.65 45.85
C GLU A 254 13.78 -68.16 45.58
N GLU A 255 13.99 -68.59 44.34
CA GLU A 255 14.04 -70.02 43.99
C GLU A 255 15.17 -70.75 44.74
N GLN A 256 16.35 -70.16 44.84
CA GLN A 256 17.47 -70.71 45.61
C GLN A 256 17.15 -70.80 47.10
N ILE A 257 16.58 -69.75 47.70
CA ILE A 257 16.12 -69.74 49.10
C ILE A 257 15.11 -70.88 49.32
N GLU A 258 14.17 -71.08 48.40
CA GLU A 258 13.22 -72.18 48.50
C GLU A 258 13.90 -73.56 48.41
N THR A 259 14.95 -73.71 47.58
CA THR A 259 15.75 -74.95 47.60
C THR A 259 16.52 -75.12 48.90
N PHE A 260 17.13 -74.06 49.45
CA PHE A 260 17.82 -74.13 50.73
C PHE A 260 16.85 -74.46 51.87
N LYS A 261 15.63 -73.92 51.84
CA LYS A 261 14.58 -74.27 52.80
C LYS A 261 14.30 -75.76 52.83
N LYS A 262 14.19 -76.39 51.65
CA LYS A 262 14.02 -77.85 51.52
C LYS A 262 15.22 -78.62 52.06
N VAL A 263 16.44 -78.16 51.78
CA VAL A 263 17.68 -78.78 52.28
C VAL A 263 17.74 -78.71 53.80
N VAL A 264 17.53 -77.53 54.38
CA VAL A 264 17.50 -77.30 55.83
C VAL A 264 16.45 -78.20 56.50
N ASN A 265 15.23 -78.28 55.94
CA ASN A 265 14.20 -79.17 56.48
C ASN A 265 14.67 -80.63 56.50
N LYS A 266 15.31 -81.13 55.43
CA LYS A 266 15.84 -82.51 55.42
C LYS A 266 16.93 -82.74 56.46
N PHE A 267 17.89 -81.83 56.60
CA PHE A 267 18.94 -81.95 57.62
C PHE A 267 18.36 -81.90 59.03
N TYR A 268 17.39 -81.03 59.25
CA TYR A 268 16.66 -80.95 60.52
C TYR A 268 15.88 -82.24 60.81
N GLU A 269 15.21 -82.83 59.82
CA GLU A 269 14.57 -84.15 59.94
C GLU A 269 15.58 -85.23 60.34
N ILE A 270 16.75 -85.31 59.67
CA ILE A 270 17.82 -86.27 59.98
C ILE A 270 18.31 -86.11 61.42
N ARG A 271 18.53 -84.87 61.87
CA ARG A 271 18.87 -84.54 63.25
C ARG A 271 17.77 -85.00 64.22
N GLN A 272 16.51 -84.75 63.91
CA GLN A 272 15.37 -85.09 64.77
C GLN A 272 15.09 -86.60 64.83
N TYR A 273 15.42 -87.38 63.79
CA TYR A 273 15.38 -88.86 63.86
C TYR A 273 16.30 -89.46 64.93
N SER A 274 17.29 -88.70 65.43
CA SER A 274 18.14 -89.09 66.55
C SER A 274 17.60 -88.68 67.93
N LEU A 275 16.54 -87.88 67.99
CA LEU A 275 15.99 -87.28 69.22
C LEU A 275 14.45 -87.32 69.20
N GLU A 276 13.82 -88.25 69.93
CA GLU A 276 12.35 -88.44 69.94
C GLU A 276 11.57 -87.19 70.43
N GLY A 277 10.90 -86.50 69.50
CA GLY A 277 9.88 -85.47 69.79
C GLY A 277 9.69 -84.47 68.64
N PHE A 278 8.46 -84.33 68.13
CA PHE A 278 8.12 -83.39 67.05
C PHE A 278 7.41 -82.13 67.60
N GLU A 279 8.03 -80.97 67.40
CA GLU A 279 7.42 -79.65 67.58
C GLU A 279 7.67 -78.83 66.31
N ASP A 280 6.62 -78.25 65.72
CA ASP A 280 6.70 -77.52 64.45
C ASP A 280 7.34 -76.14 64.69
N THR A 281 8.66 -76.08 64.49
CA THR A 281 9.51 -74.89 64.79
C THR A 281 9.66 -74.00 63.55
N SER A 282 9.88 -72.69 63.74
CA SER A 282 10.07 -71.75 62.64
C SER A 282 11.36 -72.04 61.85
N TRP A 283 11.46 -71.60 60.59
CA TRP A 283 12.62 -71.92 59.75
C TRP A 283 13.93 -71.31 60.30
N ASP A 284 13.86 -70.11 60.86
CA ASP A 284 15.00 -69.45 61.49
C ASP A 284 15.51 -70.25 62.70
N ASP A 285 14.59 -70.85 63.48
CA ASP A 285 14.94 -71.71 64.62
C ASP A 285 15.59 -73.02 64.17
N LYS A 286 15.10 -73.61 63.06
CA LYS A 286 15.71 -74.82 62.45
C LYS A 286 17.14 -74.54 61.99
N CYS A 287 17.37 -73.40 61.34
CA CYS A 287 18.71 -72.97 60.94
C CYS A 287 19.61 -72.71 62.14
N ALA A 288 19.14 -71.99 63.16
CA ALA A 288 19.90 -71.73 64.37
C ALA A 288 20.32 -73.02 65.09
N CYS A 289 19.43 -74.03 65.12
CA CYS A 289 19.75 -75.34 65.69
C CYS A 289 20.87 -76.07 64.93
N LEU A 290 20.78 -76.12 63.59
CA LEU A 290 21.78 -76.81 62.76
C LEU A 290 23.14 -76.09 62.80
N LEU A 291 23.16 -74.76 62.87
CA LEU A 291 24.39 -73.96 63.00
C LEU A 291 25.08 -74.10 64.36
N HIS A 292 24.36 -74.57 65.39
CA HIS A 292 24.91 -74.80 66.73
C HIS A 292 25.32 -76.25 66.97
N ASP A 293 25.12 -77.15 66.01
CA ASP A 293 25.62 -78.52 66.09
C ASP A 293 27.16 -78.53 65.98
N SER A 294 27.83 -79.39 66.75
CA SER A 294 29.30 -79.48 66.69
C SER A 294 29.77 -80.06 65.35
N GLU A 295 30.95 -79.63 64.90
CA GLU A 295 31.54 -80.08 63.61
C GLU A 295 31.68 -81.61 63.54
N GLU A 296 31.84 -82.29 64.68
CA GLU A 296 31.89 -83.76 64.81
C GLU A 296 30.56 -84.44 64.44
N MET A 297 29.39 -83.80 64.66
CA MET A 297 28.05 -84.37 64.35
C MET A 297 27.81 -84.56 62.86
N TRP A 298 28.45 -83.74 62.02
CA TRP A 298 28.21 -83.71 60.57
C TRP A 298 29.46 -84.05 59.75
N SER A 299 30.55 -84.47 60.40
CA SER A 299 31.80 -84.79 59.71
C SER A 299 31.77 -86.18 59.04
N TYR A 300 32.01 -86.18 57.73
CA TYR A 300 32.49 -87.34 56.99
C TYR A 300 33.69 -86.87 56.16
N ASN A 301 34.91 -87.14 56.65
CA ASN A 301 36.15 -86.66 56.04
C ASN A 301 36.42 -87.39 54.71
N ASP A 302 36.16 -86.69 53.60
CA ASP A 302 36.53 -87.11 52.24
C ASP A 302 37.29 -86.00 51.49
N ALA A 303 38.12 -86.40 50.52
CA ALA A 303 39.06 -85.56 49.77
C ALA A 303 38.40 -84.49 48.86
N SER A 304 37.07 -84.48 48.78
CA SER A 304 36.24 -83.46 48.12
C SER A 304 36.21 -82.12 48.88
N THR A 305 36.38 -82.15 50.19
CA THR A 305 36.42 -80.95 51.06
C THR A 305 37.61 -80.05 50.73
N SER A 306 38.76 -80.64 50.40
CA SER A 306 39.96 -79.87 49.99
C SER A 306 39.78 -79.15 48.65
N LYS A 307 39.03 -79.72 47.69
CA LYS A 307 38.73 -79.03 46.42
C LYS A 307 37.73 -77.89 46.60
N TYR A 308 36.76 -78.06 47.49
CA TYR A 308 35.81 -77.02 47.83
C TYR A 308 36.48 -75.84 48.56
N ILE A 309 37.40 -76.14 49.49
CA ILE A 309 38.21 -75.11 50.16
C ILE A 309 39.05 -74.34 49.14
N SER A 310 39.73 -75.01 48.20
CA SER A 310 40.49 -74.31 47.15
C SER A 310 39.61 -73.48 46.21
N ALA A 311 38.40 -73.94 45.88
CA ALA A 311 37.45 -73.15 45.06
C ALA A 311 36.94 -71.92 45.81
N LEU A 312 36.68 -72.03 47.11
CA LEU A 312 36.32 -70.89 47.97
C LEU A 312 37.48 -69.90 48.13
N GLU A 313 38.72 -70.39 48.26
CA GLU A 313 39.91 -69.53 48.31
C GLU A 313 40.11 -68.76 47.00
N GLU A 314 39.90 -69.40 45.85
CA GLU A 314 39.91 -68.74 44.53
C GLU A 314 38.77 -67.71 44.40
N GLU A 315 37.57 -68.01 44.89
CA GLU A 315 36.43 -67.09 44.87
C GLU A 315 36.64 -65.88 45.79
N VAL A 316 37.21 -66.09 46.97
CA VAL A 316 37.59 -65.00 47.89
C VAL A 316 38.65 -64.11 47.26
N GLU A 317 39.62 -64.67 46.54
CA GLU A 317 40.64 -63.89 45.85
C GLU A 317 40.05 -63.15 44.64
N ALA A 318 39.09 -63.74 43.91
CA ALA A 318 38.34 -63.05 42.86
C ALA A 318 37.51 -61.87 43.43
N LEU A 319 36.87 -62.06 44.59
CA LEU A 319 36.14 -61.01 45.29
C LEU A 319 37.07 -59.89 45.77
N ARG A 320 38.25 -60.21 46.30
CA ARG A 320 39.26 -59.21 46.68
C ARG A 320 39.71 -58.36 45.49
N ASN A 321 40.01 -59.00 44.35
CA ASN A 321 40.36 -58.29 43.12
C ASN A 321 39.21 -57.39 42.62
N SER A 322 37.96 -57.84 42.76
CA SER A 322 36.78 -57.05 42.41
C SER A 322 36.59 -55.84 43.36
N LEU A 323 36.88 -56.02 44.65
CA LEU A 323 36.83 -54.97 45.66
C LEU A 323 37.90 -53.91 45.41
N GLU A 324 39.12 -54.31 45.05
CA GLU A 324 40.19 -53.38 44.67
C GLU A 324 39.83 -52.59 43.40
N LYS A 325 39.17 -53.24 42.42
CA LYS A 325 38.62 -52.56 41.25
C LYS A 325 37.50 -51.58 41.60
N LEU A 326 36.67 -51.89 42.59
CA LEU A 326 35.63 -50.97 43.07
C LEU A 326 36.24 -49.78 43.83
N GLN A 327 37.24 -50.04 44.67
CA GLN A 327 37.95 -49.03 45.44
C GLN A 327 38.71 -48.05 44.53
N SER A 328 39.37 -48.56 43.48
CA SER A 328 40.01 -47.69 42.47
C SER A 328 39.00 -46.86 41.67
N LYS A 329 37.82 -47.41 41.32
CA LYS A 329 36.73 -46.63 40.72
C LYS A 329 36.20 -45.55 41.67
N LEU A 330 36.03 -45.87 42.95
CA LEU A 330 35.59 -44.91 43.97
C LEU A 330 36.60 -43.77 44.15
N GLN A 331 37.90 -44.08 44.14
CA GLN A 331 38.98 -43.10 44.20
C GLN A 331 38.91 -42.12 43.01
N VAL A 332 38.75 -42.63 41.79
CA VAL A 332 38.58 -41.78 40.60
C VAL A 332 37.29 -40.96 40.68
N GLY A 333 36.20 -41.53 41.20
CA GLY A 333 34.95 -40.81 41.47
C GLY A 333 35.15 -39.63 42.42
N LEU A 334 35.93 -39.81 43.48
CA LEU A 334 36.26 -38.75 44.44
C LEU A 334 37.13 -37.65 43.82
N GLU A 335 38.07 -38.01 42.94
CA GLU A 335 38.88 -37.04 42.20
C GLU A 335 38.02 -36.17 41.25
N ILE A 336 37.07 -36.80 40.55
CA ILE A 336 36.09 -36.10 39.71
C ILE A 336 35.22 -35.17 40.58
N GLU A 337 34.69 -35.65 41.70
CA GLU A 337 33.88 -34.85 42.63
C GLU A 337 34.67 -33.63 43.14
N ASN A 338 35.93 -33.82 43.53
CA ASN A 338 36.80 -32.74 43.98
C ASN A 338 37.06 -31.71 42.87
N HIS A 339 37.28 -32.17 41.63
CA HIS A 339 37.43 -31.27 40.48
C HIS A 339 36.17 -30.44 40.25
N LEU A 340 34.99 -31.09 40.26
CA LEU A 340 33.70 -30.43 40.09
C LEU A 340 33.44 -29.41 41.21
N LYS A 341 33.66 -29.78 42.48
CA LYS A 341 33.54 -28.85 43.62
C LYS A 341 34.47 -27.64 43.49
N LYS A 342 35.68 -27.81 42.95
CA LYS A 342 36.59 -26.68 42.68
C LYS A 342 36.04 -25.77 41.58
N LYS A 343 35.54 -26.35 40.47
CA LYS A 343 34.96 -25.59 39.36
C LYS A 343 33.71 -24.82 39.77
N VAL A 344 32.84 -25.42 40.57
CA VAL A 344 31.66 -24.75 41.12
C VAL A 344 32.08 -23.54 41.96
N ARG A 345 33.03 -23.71 42.88
CA ARG A 345 33.56 -22.58 43.69
C ARG A 345 34.17 -21.46 42.84
N GLU A 346 34.90 -21.80 41.77
CA GLU A 346 35.44 -20.80 40.82
C GLU A 346 34.32 -20.01 40.12
N LEU A 347 33.23 -20.68 39.75
CA LEU A 347 32.08 -20.04 39.10
C LEU A 347 31.28 -19.18 40.08
N GLU A 348 31.04 -19.65 41.30
CA GLU A 348 30.37 -18.88 42.36
C GLU A 348 31.13 -17.57 42.65
N MET A 349 32.46 -17.63 42.76
CA MET A 349 33.28 -16.42 42.95
C MET A 349 33.15 -15.44 41.79
N LYS A 350 33.16 -15.93 40.54
CA LYS A 350 32.93 -15.08 39.36
C LYS A 350 31.53 -14.46 39.37
N GLN A 351 30.50 -15.23 39.72
CA GLN A 351 29.13 -14.74 39.82
C GLN A 351 29.01 -13.63 40.87
N VAL A 352 29.60 -13.80 42.05
CA VAL A 352 29.62 -12.78 43.11
C VAL A 352 30.33 -11.50 42.63
N LEU A 353 31.47 -11.62 41.95
CA LEU A 353 32.20 -10.48 41.40
C LEU A 353 31.37 -9.72 40.35
N TRP A 354 30.76 -10.44 39.41
CA TRP A 354 29.91 -9.84 38.38
C TRP A 354 28.68 -9.16 38.98
N ASN A 355 27.99 -9.81 39.93
CA ASN A 355 26.85 -9.22 40.63
C ASN A 355 27.23 -7.94 41.37
N LYS A 356 28.40 -7.91 42.03
CA LYS A 356 28.91 -6.70 42.69
C LYS A 356 29.17 -5.56 41.71
N MET A 357 29.74 -5.85 40.54
CA MET A 357 29.96 -4.85 39.49
C MET A 357 28.64 -4.29 38.96
N VAL A 358 27.68 -5.17 38.64
CA VAL A 358 26.37 -4.78 38.11
C VAL A 358 25.59 -3.93 39.12
N THR A 359 25.54 -4.35 40.39
CA THR A 359 24.89 -3.57 41.46
C THR A 359 25.51 -2.20 41.62
N THR A 360 26.84 -2.10 41.65
CA THR A 360 27.55 -0.81 41.71
C THR A 360 27.19 0.10 40.53
N ARG A 361 27.15 -0.44 39.30
CA ARG A 361 26.78 0.33 38.10
C ARG A 361 25.31 0.77 38.12
N ILE A 362 24.41 -0.07 38.60
CA ILE A 362 22.99 0.28 38.77
C ILE A 362 22.83 1.38 39.83
N GLU A 363 23.56 1.30 40.94
CA GLU A 363 23.57 2.34 41.98
C GLU A 363 24.10 3.68 41.45
N GLU A 364 25.20 3.66 40.69
CA GLU A 364 25.73 4.84 40.00
C GLU A 364 24.69 5.46 39.07
N LEU A 365 24.04 4.65 38.23
CA LEU A 365 23.01 5.11 37.30
C LEU A 365 21.80 5.71 38.03
N ARG A 366 21.34 5.06 39.11
CA ARG A 366 20.25 5.58 39.95
C ARG A 366 20.60 6.92 40.57
N ARG A 367 21.85 7.08 41.03
CA ARG A 367 22.36 8.34 41.57
C ARG A 367 22.35 9.45 40.52
N TYR A 368 22.86 9.18 39.32
CA TYR A 368 22.83 10.14 38.21
C TYR A 368 21.40 10.53 37.82
N HIS A 369 20.52 9.55 37.71
CA HIS A 369 19.12 9.80 37.41
C HIS A 369 18.45 10.65 38.49
N SER A 370 18.69 10.36 39.78
CA SER A 370 18.16 11.19 40.88
C SER A 370 18.68 12.62 40.80
N GLN A 371 19.99 12.80 40.60
CA GLN A 371 20.61 14.12 40.49
C GLN A 371 20.01 14.94 39.34
N HIS A 372 19.83 14.35 38.16
CA HIS A 372 19.21 15.04 37.03
C HIS A 372 17.74 15.34 37.27
N ARG A 373 16.99 14.41 37.88
CA ARG A 373 15.58 14.66 38.23
C ARG A 373 15.46 15.83 39.20
N ASP A 374 16.32 15.88 40.22
CA ASP A 374 16.29 16.93 41.24
C ASP A 374 16.69 18.28 40.62
N GLN A 375 17.69 18.31 39.72
CA GLN A 375 18.04 19.49 38.92
C GLN A 375 16.88 20.00 38.05
N ILE A 376 16.26 19.12 37.26
CA ILE A 376 15.11 19.48 36.41
C ILE A 376 13.96 20.01 37.26
N THR A 377 13.67 19.36 38.40
CA THR A 377 12.61 19.79 39.31
C THR A 377 12.89 21.17 39.91
N SER A 378 14.15 21.46 40.25
CA SER A 378 14.56 22.78 40.73
C SER A 378 14.39 23.87 39.67
N LEU A 379 14.85 23.63 38.44
CA LEU A 379 14.71 24.58 37.32
C LEU A 379 13.24 24.88 37.00
N LEU A 380 12.40 23.85 36.91
CA LEU A 380 10.96 24.03 36.71
C LEU A 380 10.30 24.76 37.88
N GLY A 381 10.77 24.55 39.11
CA GLY A 381 10.31 25.29 40.29
C GLY A 381 10.68 26.77 40.25
N GLU A 382 11.91 27.08 39.81
CA GLU A 382 12.39 28.46 39.61
C GLU A 382 11.59 29.17 38.52
N GLU A 383 11.43 28.55 37.35
CA GLU A 383 10.62 29.09 36.25
C GLU A 383 9.16 29.32 36.66
N ARG A 384 8.57 28.36 37.38
CA ARG A 384 7.22 28.51 37.93
C ARG A 384 7.13 29.69 38.89
N SER A 385 8.14 29.89 39.74
CA SER A 385 8.18 31.00 40.69
C SER A 385 8.34 32.34 39.98
N TYR A 386 9.17 32.39 38.93
CA TYR A 386 9.35 33.56 38.08
C TYR A 386 8.06 33.94 37.34
N LEU A 387 7.41 32.96 36.69
CA LEU A 387 6.11 33.17 36.05
C LEU A 387 5.05 33.62 37.05
N LYS A 388 5.03 33.05 38.26
CA LYS A 388 4.12 33.49 39.32
C LYS A 388 4.37 34.94 39.71
N SER A 389 5.63 35.36 39.86
CA SER A 389 5.96 36.76 40.12
C SER A 389 5.51 37.70 39.00
N ILE A 390 5.63 37.30 37.73
CA ILE A 390 5.13 38.10 36.60
C ILE A 390 3.60 38.20 36.66
N ILE A 391 2.91 37.10 36.94
CA ILE A 391 1.46 37.08 37.08
C ILE A 391 1.04 37.99 38.23
N ASP A 392 1.69 37.91 39.39
CA ASP A 392 1.37 38.74 40.55
C ASP A 392 1.62 40.23 40.26
N LEU A 393 2.71 40.56 39.55
CA LEU A 393 2.98 41.93 39.10
C LEU A 393 1.93 42.42 38.10
N ALA A 394 1.49 41.56 37.17
CA ALA A 394 0.43 41.88 36.22
C ALA A 394 -0.92 42.08 36.93
N GLU A 395 -1.27 41.23 37.89
CA GLU A 395 -2.44 41.37 38.74
C GLU A 395 -2.39 42.68 39.55
N GLU A 396 -1.24 43.05 40.10
CA GLU A 396 -1.05 44.32 40.79
C GLU A 396 -1.23 45.51 39.83
N LYS A 397 -0.67 45.44 38.63
CA LYS A 397 -0.87 46.46 37.59
C LYS A 397 -2.33 46.58 37.17
N ILE A 398 -3.05 45.47 37.01
CA ILE A 398 -4.49 45.45 36.73
C ILE A 398 -5.25 46.12 37.87
N LYS A 399 -4.95 45.79 39.14
CA LYS A 399 -5.53 46.48 40.30
C LYS A 399 -5.22 47.97 40.32
N GLN A 400 -4.00 48.39 39.96
CA GLN A 400 -3.64 49.80 39.81
C GLN A 400 -4.46 50.48 38.70
N PHE A 401 -4.70 49.82 37.56
CA PHE A 401 -5.58 50.34 36.52
C PHE A 401 -7.03 50.47 36.98
N ASP A 402 -7.56 49.51 37.74
CA ASP A 402 -8.91 49.60 38.31
C ASP A 402 -9.04 50.74 39.33
N VAL A 403 -8.05 50.93 40.21
CA VAL A 403 -8.02 52.05 41.16
C VAL A 403 -7.84 53.40 40.45
N THR A 404 -7.01 53.48 39.41
CA THR A 404 -6.82 54.71 38.60
C THR A 404 -8.10 55.02 37.80
N ARG A 405 -8.82 53.99 37.34
CA ARG A 405 -10.15 54.13 36.71
C ARG A 405 -11.20 54.60 37.71
N GLU A 406 -11.18 54.13 38.95
CA GLU A 406 -12.05 54.59 40.04
C GLU A 406 -11.72 56.03 40.49
N GLN A 407 -10.45 56.42 40.58
CA GLN A 407 -10.02 57.80 40.85
C GLN A 407 -10.37 58.76 39.71
N ASN A 408 -10.32 58.31 38.45
CA ASN A 408 -10.81 59.06 37.29
C ASN A 408 -12.36 59.13 37.23
N LEU A 409 -13.07 58.19 37.85
CA LEU A 409 -14.52 58.27 38.09
C LEU A 409 -14.86 59.23 39.26
N GLU A 410 -13.96 59.38 40.24
CA GLU A 410 -14.14 60.26 41.40
C GLU A 410 -13.81 61.73 41.09
N LEU A 411 -12.90 62.00 40.15
CA LEU A 411 -12.68 63.34 39.60
C LEU A 411 -13.82 63.81 38.67
N CYS A 412 -14.67 62.89 38.19
CA CYS A 412 -15.88 63.18 37.43
C CYS A 412 -17.13 63.43 38.30
N ARG A 413 -17.04 63.36 39.64
CA ARG A 413 -18.19 63.53 40.57
C ARG A 413 -18.36 64.93 41.17
N VAL A 414 -17.74 66.00 40.64
CA VAL A 414 -17.80 67.35 41.27
C VAL A 414 -18.48 68.46 40.45
N VAL A 415 -19.08 68.21 39.29
CA VAL A 415 -19.91 69.26 38.61
C VAL A 415 -21.34 68.81 38.34
N LYS A 416 -22.10 68.86 39.45
CA LYS A 416 -23.54 69.18 39.64
C LYS A 416 -24.58 68.59 38.68
N LEU A 417 -25.33 67.64 39.24
CA LEU A 417 -26.77 67.50 39.07
C LEU A 417 -27.52 68.55 39.90
N GLN A 418 -28.19 69.49 39.24
CA GLN A 418 -29.49 70.09 39.56
C GLN A 418 -29.87 70.86 38.30
N GLU A 419 -30.96 70.65 37.58
CA GLU A 419 -32.22 69.95 37.79
C GLU A 419 -32.88 69.98 36.41
N ASN A 420 -33.31 68.85 35.85
CA ASN A 420 -34.65 68.66 35.31
C ASN A 420 -34.75 67.46 34.37
N LYS A 421 -35.91 66.82 34.49
CA LYS A 421 -36.28 65.52 33.97
C LYS A 421 -36.72 65.58 32.51
N PHE A 422 -36.78 64.37 31.95
CA PHE A 422 -37.53 63.89 30.78
C PHE A 422 -36.84 63.96 29.43
N GLY A 423 -36.73 62.80 28.78
CA GLY A 423 -36.60 62.72 27.33
C GLY A 423 -35.88 61.47 26.86
N ASP A 424 -36.67 60.57 26.28
CA ASP A 424 -36.32 59.31 25.62
C ASP A 424 -35.53 59.52 24.29
N LEU A 425 -35.05 58.41 23.72
CA LEU A 425 -34.54 58.17 22.36
C LEU A 425 -33.03 58.29 22.06
N HIS A 426 -32.43 57.10 21.97
CA HIS A 426 -31.71 56.55 20.82
C HIS A 426 -30.86 57.44 19.88
N THR A 427 -29.64 56.90 19.68
CA THR A 427 -28.90 56.71 18.42
C THR A 427 -28.08 57.85 17.80
N SER A 428 -26.80 57.49 17.62
CA SER A 428 -25.96 57.66 16.44
C SER A 428 -25.00 58.87 16.38
N THR A 429 -23.72 58.50 16.30
CA THR A 429 -22.77 58.88 15.23
C THR A 429 -22.36 60.36 15.13
N ASP A 430 -21.14 60.69 15.54
CA ASP A 430 -19.93 60.75 14.67
C ASP A 430 -18.90 61.80 15.13
N ALA A 431 -17.64 61.52 14.77
CA ALA A 431 -16.53 62.42 14.44
C ALA A 431 -16.01 63.49 15.44
N ASP A 432 -14.77 63.23 15.89
CA ASP A 432 -13.58 64.09 15.95
C ASP A 432 -13.62 65.51 16.55
N SER A 433 -12.74 65.74 17.54
CA SER A 433 -11.77 66.87 17.56
C SER A 433 -11.02 67.00 18.90
N ALA A 434 -9.74 66.62 18.87
CA ALA A 434 -8.57 67.45 19.15
C ALA A 434 -8.37 68.18 20.52
N LEU A 435 -7.15 67.96 21.05
CA LEU A 435 -6.26 68.88 21.82
C LEU A 435 -6.60 69.14 23.31
N ALA A 436 -5.67 69.22 24.26
CA ALA A 436 -4.20 69.18 24.27
C ALA A 436 -3.74 69.10 25.74
N SER A 437 -2.49 68.70 26.00
CA SER A 437 -1.79 69.06 27.24
C SER A 437 -0.38 69.57 26.94
N LYS A 438 -0.11 70.79 27.43
CA LYS A 438 1.18 71.52 27.43
C LYS A 438 2.19 70.78 28.34
N ARG A 439 3.40 70.47 27.90
CA ARG A 439 4.62 71.29 27.68
C ARG A 439 5.38 71.64 28.96
N ASN A 440 6.65 71.21 28.99
CA ASN A 440 7.90 71.86 29.43
C ASN A 440 8.80 70.81 30.14
N ASP A 441 10.11 70.71 29.97
CA ASP A 441 11.11 71.17 28.99
C ASP A 441 12.42 70.57 29.53
N GLU A 442 13.28 69.93 28.71
CA GLU A 442 14.75 70.01 28.85
C GLU A 442 15.51 69.14 27.83
N GLY A 443 16.34 69.80 27.02
CA GLY A 443 17.55 69.24 26.43
C GLY A 443 17.50 68.83 24.95
N SER A 444 17.74 69.77 24.03
CA SER A 444 18.21 69.45 22.68
C SER A 444 19.69 69.01 22.72
N PRO A 445 20.15 68.22 21.74
CA PRO A 445 20.75 68.90 20.60
C PRO A 445 20.30 68.37 19.23
N ASP A 446 20.36 69.32 18.31
CA ASP A 446 20.17 69.31 16.87
C ASP A 446 20.94 68.19 16.14
N ILE A 447 20.21 67.27 15.49
CA ILE A 447 20.69 66.47 14.33
C ILE A 447 19.51 66.21 13.38
N VAL A 448 19.54 66.93 12.26
CA VAL A 448 19.25 66.48 10.88
C VAL A 448 17.97 65.66 10.66
N ALA A 449 17.08 66.26 9.89
CA ALA A 449 15.96 65.63 9.20
C ALA A 449 16.41 64.44 8.34
N ASP A 450 16.28 63.21 8.85
CA ASP A 450 16.30 61.98 8.02
C ASP A 450 15.80 60.71 8.78
N LYS A 451 14.59 60.71 9.37
CA LYS A 451 14.07 59.49 10.05
C LYS A 451 12.54 59.27 9.98
N GLU A 452 11.83 59.89 9.06
CA GLU A 452 10.38 59.66 8.92
C GLU A 452 10.06 58.32 8.20
N GLY A 453 11.05 57.68 7.56
CA GLY A 453 10.92 56.36 6.95
C GLY A 453 10.85 55.18 7.93
N ASN A 454 11.45 55.29 9.12
CA ASN A 454 11.61 54.14 10.04
C ASN A 454 10.35 53.82 10.88
N LEU A 455 9.44 54.78 11.08
CA LEU A 455 8.21 54.57 11.86
C LEU A 455 7.13 53.86 11.04
N SER A 456 7.03 54.17 9.75
CA SER A 456 6.11 53.52 8.81
C SER A 456 6.51 52.06 8.56
N GLU A 457 7.82 51.82 8.40
CA GLU A 457 8.38 50.47 8.23
C GLU A 457 8.24 49.64 9.51
N GLY A 458 8.47 50.23 10.69
CA GLY A 458 8.24 49.56 11.97
C GLY A 458 6.77 49.20 12.23
N LEU A 459 5.82 50.05 11.82
CA LEU A 459 4.38 49.76 11.91
C LEU A 459 3.96 48.65 10.93
N ALA A 460 4.48 48.69 9.70
CA ALA A 460 4.22 47.65 8.70
C ALA A 460 4.77 46.29 9.18
N GLN A 461 5.95 46.28 9.78
CA GLN A 461 6.55 45.08 10.37
C GLN A 461 5.74 44.55 11.56
N ALA A 462 5.30 45.42 12.47
CA ALA A 462 4.44 45.02 13.60
C ALA A 462 3.08 44.46 13.14
N LEU A 463 2.49 45.02 12.07
CA LEU A 463 1.27 44.48 11.46
C LEU A 463 1.52 43.12 10.82
N GLN A 464 2.64 42.96 10.13
CA GLN A 464 3.02 41.68 9.53
C GLN A 464 3.27 40.60 10.59
N GLU A 465 3.94 40.95 11.69
CA GLU A 465 4.13 40.07 12.84
C GLU A 465 2.79 39.70 13.49
N LYS A 466 1.87 40.65 13.66
CA LYS A 466 0.51 40.37 14.20
C LYS A 466 -0.29 39.46 13.28
N VAL A 467 -0.23 39.66 11.96
CA VAL A 467 -0.89 38.79 10.96
C VAL A 467 -0.29 37.38 11.02
N SER A 468 1.04 37.28 11.13
CA SER A 468 1.72 35.98 11.27
C SER A 468 1.34 35.25 12.57
N ALA A 469 1.22 35.98 13.67
CA ALA A 469 0.78 35.44 14.96
C ALA A 469 -0.68 34.99 14.92
N LEU A 470 -1.57 35.76 14.29
CA LEU A 470 -2.97 35.39 14.09
C LEU A 470 -3.14 34.17 13.17
N LEU A 471 -2.32 34.05 12.12
CA LEU A 471 -2.29 32.85 11.27
C LEU A 471 -1.83 31.61 12.04
N LEU A 472 -0.80 31.74 12.88
CA LEU A 472 -0.33 30.65 13.74
C LEU A 472 -1.40 30.24 14.77
N LEU A 473 -2.08 31.19 15.39
CA LEU A 473 -3.19 30.91 16.33
C LEU A 473 -4.36 30.22 15.61
N SER A 474 -4.73 30.69 14.41
CA SER A 474 -5.78 30.07 13.59
C SER A 474 -5.44 28.62 13.23
N GLN A 475 -4.20 28.35 12.80
CA GLN A 475 -3.74 26.98 12.54
C GLN A 475 -3.72 26.11 13.81
N GLN A 476 -3.40 26.70 14.96
CA GLN A 476 -3.40 25.97 16.23
C GLN A 476 -4.82 25.62 16.69
N GLU A 477 -5.79 26.53 16.51
CA GLU A 477 -7.21 26.26 16.76
C GLU A 477 -7.75 25.16 15.84
N GLU A 478 -7.38 25.18 14.55
CA GLU A 478 -7.75 24.13 13.60
C GLU A 478 -7.17 22.76 14.00
N ARG A 479 -5.90 22.71 14.44
CA ARG A 479 -5.30 21.48 14.98
C ARG A 479 -6.05 20.97 16.21
N HIS A 480 -6.39 21.85 17.15
CA HIS A 480 -7.14 21.45 18.34
C HIS A 480 -8.56 20.96 18.02
N LEU A 481 -9.22 21.56 17.02
CA LEU A 481 -10.52 21.08 16.55
C LEU A 481 -10.41 19.69 15.91
N LEU A 482 -9.40 19.48 15.06
CA LEU A 482 -9.12 18.19 14.43
C LEU A 482 -8.78 17.12 15.48
N GLU A 483 -7.95 17.45 16.47
CA GLU A 483 -7.59 16.56 17.56
C GLU A 483 -8.83 16.14 18.37
N ARG A 484 -9.71 17.09 18.73
CA ARG A 484 -11.00 16.78 19.39
C ARG A 484 -11.88 15.85 18.55
N ASN A 485 -11.99 16.09 17.25
CA ASN A 485 -12.78 15.24 16.35
C ASN A 485 -12.21 13.83 16.24
N VAL A 486 -10.88 13.70 16.16
CA VAL A 486 -10.19 12.41 16.15
C VAL A 486 -10.40 11.68 17.48
N CYS A 487 -10.27 12.36 18.62
CA CYS A 487 -10.54 11.78 19.93
C CYS A 487 -11.98 11.26 20.05
N MET A 488 -12.98 12.02 19.60
CA MET A 488 -14.38 11.57 19.59
C MET A 488 -14.60 10.36 18.68
N ALA A 489 -14.01 10.35 17.49
CA ALA A 489 -14.12 9.22 16.56
C ALA A 489 -13.44 7.95 17.12
N LEU A 490 -12.29 8.10 17.78
CA LEU A 490 -11.61 7.00 18.47
C LEU A 490 -12.44 6.48 19.64
N GLN A 491 -13.02 7.35 20.47
CA GLN A 491 -13.89 6.96 21.58
C GLN A 491 -15.10 6.15 21.08
N LYS A 492 -15.79 6.63 20.04
CA LYS A 492 -16.92 5.91 19.43
C LYS A 492 -16.50 4.53 18.91
N LYS A 493 -15.31 4.40 18.32
CA LYS A 493 -14.77 3.12 17.86
C LYS A 493 -14.42 2.18 19.02
N THR A 494 -13.91 2.71 20.12
CA THR A 494 -13.65 1.92 21.34
C THR A 494 -14.96 1.37 21.92
N GLU A 495 -16.00 2.19 22.04
CA GLU A 495 -17.32 1.76 22.52
C GLU A 495 -17.97 0.72 21.58
N GLU A 496 -17.80 0.87 20.27
CA GLU A 496 -18.25 -0.11 19.28
C GLU A 496 -17.53 -1.46 19.40
N LEU A 497 -16.20 -1.44 19.57
CA LEU A 497 -15.41 -2.65 19.80
C LEU A 497 -15.79 -3.34 21.11
N GLN A 498 -16.04 -2.57 22.18
CA GLN A 498 -16.53 -3.12 23.45
C GLN A 498 -17.89 -3.81 23.29
N ARG A 499 -18.82 -3.21 22.55
CA ARG A 499 -20.12 -3.83 22.24
C ARG A 499 -19.97 -5.11 21.42
N ASN A 500 -19.14 -5.09 20.39
CA ASN A 500 -18.89 -6.25 19.54
C ASN A 500 -18.24 -7.39 20.32
N LEU A 501 -17.28 -7.08 21.21
CA LEU A 501 -16.64 -8.07 22.07
C LEU A 501 -17.66 -8.73 23.01
N LEU A 502 -18.54 -7.93 23.63
CA LEU A 502 -19.59 -8.44 24.51
C LEU A 502 -20.57 -9.34 23.74
N GLN A 503 -20.95 -8.95 22.53
CA GLN A 503 -21.81 -9.77 21.65
C GLN A 503 -21.13 -11.09 21.26
N VAL A 504 -19.90 -11.07 20.76
CA VAL A 504 -19.16 -12.28 20.36
C VAL A 504 -18.95 -13.20 21.56
N THR A 505 -18.71 -12.64 22.75
CA THR A 505 -18.60 -13.41 23.99
C THR A 505 -19.92 -14.09 24.34
N ASN A 506 -21.04 -13.38 24.26
CA ASN A 506 -22.36 -13.94 24.51
C ASN A 506 -22.73 -15.04 23.50
N GLU A 507 -22.47 -14.83 22.21
CA GLU A 507 -22.71 -15.84 21.17
C GLU A 507 -21.81 -17.08 21.39
N LYS A 508 -20.54 -16.88 21.75
CA LYS A 508 -19.64 -18.00 22.08
C LYS A 508 -20.13 -18.80 23.29
N VAL A 509 -20.60 -18.11 24.34
CA VAL A 509 -21.20 -18.76 25.52
C VAL A 509 -22.46 -19.55 25.12
N LYS A 510 -23.31 -18.98 24.27
CA LYS A 510 -24.51 -19.65 23.75
C LYS A 510 -24.17 -20.93 22.98
N VAL A 511 -23.22 -20.87 22.04
CA VAL A 511 -22.78 -22.05 21.28
C VAL A 511 -22.15 -23.10 22.19
N LEU A 512 -21.36 -22.70 23.19
CA LEU A 512 -20.80 -23.63 24.17
C LEU A 512 -21.90 -24.29 25.02
N MET A 513 -22.96 -23.56 25.34
CA MET A 513 -24.12 -24.09 26.06
C MET A 513 -24.91 -25.08 25.19
N GLU A 514 -25.12 -24.77 23.92
CA GLU A 514 -25.74 -25.68 22.94
C GLU A 514 -24.88 -26.94 22.71
N LEU A 515 -23.56 -26.81 22.64
CA LEU A 515 -22.64 -27.95 22.54
C LEU A 515 -22.68 -28.84 23.79
N ALA A 516 -22.74 -28.24 24.98
CA ALA A 516 -22.88 -28.97 26.23
C ALA A 516 -24.21 -29.75 26.27
N GLN A 517 -25.29 -29.14 25.80
CA GLN A 517 -26.59 -29.77 25.67
C GLN A 517 -26.56 -30.94 24.66
N LEU A 518 -25.98 -30.75 23.48
CA LEU A 518 -25.85 -31.80 22.47
C LEU A 518 -25.03 -32.99 22.98
N LYS A 519 -23.97 -32.72 23.76
CA LYS A 519 -23.14 -33.76 24.37
C LYS A 519 -23.92 -34.58 25.40
N LEU A 520 -24.78 -33.93 26.18
CA LEU A 520 -25.66 -34.60 27.12
C LEU A 520 -26.69 -35.48 26.40
N GLU A 521 -27.31 -34.96 25.34
CA GLU A 521 -28.27 -35.73 24.51
C GLU A 521 -27.60 -36.92 23.82
N TYR A 522 -26.37 -36.76 23.33
CA TYR A 522 -25.58 -37.85 22.75
C TYR A 522 -25.28 -38.95 23.79
N GLN A 523 -24.90 -38.58 25.02
CA GLN A 523 -24.69 -39.55 26.11
C GLN A 523 -25.98 -40.29 26.47
N GLN A 524 -27.11 -39.58 26.52
CA GLN A 524 -28.42 -40.20 26.77
C GLN A 524 -28.85 -41.15 25.65
N LEU A 525 -28.54 -40.82 24.38
CA LEU A 525 -28.78 -41.72 23.24
C LEU A 525 -27.87 -42.95 23.29
N GLN A 526 -26.60 -42.77 23.66
CA GLN A 526 -25.65 -43.88 23.83
C GLN A 526 -26.08 -44.83 24.95
N GLU A 527 -26.61 -44.30 26.06
CA GLU A 527 -27.15 -45.09 27.17
C GLU A 527 -28.45 -45.84 26.80
N LYS A 528 -29.32 -45.21 26.00
CA LYS A 528 -30.53 -45.88 25.44
C LYS A 528 -30.19 -47.00 24.47
N VAL A 529 -29.24 -46.79 23.56
CA VAL A 529 -28.78 -47.83 22.61
C VAL A 529 -28.08 -48.98 23.35
N GLY A 530 -27.31 -48.69 24.40
CA GLY A 530 -26.71 -49.71 25.26
C GLY A 530 -27.71 -50.50 26.11
N SER A 531 -28.90 -49.94 26.35
CA SER A 531 -29.99 -50.58 27.10
C SER A 531 -30.92 -51.40 26.20
N GLU A 532 -31.17 -50.95 24.96
CA GLU A 532 -31.98 -51.70 23.96
C GLU A 532 -31.29 -52.99 23.48
N ILE A 533 -29.96 -53.05 23.49
CA ILE A 533 -29.19 -54.24 23.07
C ILE A 533 -29.23 -55.37 24.13
N LYS A 534 -29.65 -55.10 25.37
CA LYS A 534 -29.66 -56.10 26.47
C LYS A 534 -30.96 -56.88 26.62
N GLN A 535 -32.00 -56.60 25.82
CA GLN A 535 -33.32 -57.20 26.02
C GLN A 535 -33.73 -58.27 25.00
N ASP A 536 -32.99 -58.45 23.91
CA ASP A 536 -33.23 -59.54 22.96
C ASP A 536 -31.96 -60.37 22.73
N PHE A 537 -32.15 -61.67 22.50
CA PHE A 537 -31.15 -62.74 22.26
C PHE A 537 -30.75 -63.63 23.44
N LEU A 538 -31.75 -64.34 23.95
CA LEU A 538 -31.63 -65.73 24.39
C LEU A 538 -31.80 -66.65 23.16
N CYS A 539 -30.72 -67.19 22.59
CA CYS A 539 -30.61 -68.59 22.12
C CYS A 539 -29.23 -68.90 21.53
N ASP A 540 -28.91 -70.19 21.59
CA ASP A 540 -27.63 -70.85 21.56
C ASP A 540 -27.13 -71.26 20.15
N ASN A 541 -25.81 -71.50 20.09
CA ASN A 541 -25.01 -72.33 19.17
C ASN A 541 -24.46 -71.82 17.81
N GLY A 542 -23.13 -71.96 17.66
CA GLY A 542 -22.50 -72.49 16.44
C GLY A 542 -21.63 -71.56 15.58
N GLU A 543 -20.37 -71.39 15.99
CA GLU A 543 -19.12 -71.21 15.20
C GLU A 543 -19.11 -70.43 13.83
N ARG A 544 -18.17 -69.47 13.77
CA ARG A 544 -17.61 -68.73 12.61
C ARG A 544 -18.52 -67.71 11.90
N ARG A 545 -18.21 -66.41 12.09
CA ARG A 545 -18.12 -65.39 11.00
C ARG A 545 -17.56 -64.05 11.50
N LEU A 546 -16.62 -63.53 10.71
CA LEU A 546 -16.50 -62.14 10.21
C LEU A 546 -16.61 -60.93 11.16
N SER A 547 -15.69 -59.99 10.85
CA SER A 547 -15.82 -58.53 10.96
C SER A 547 -15.98 -57.93 12.36
N ASN A 548 -14.96 -57.19 12.79
CA ASN A 548 -14.99 -55.73 12.74
C ASN A 548 -13.57 -55.18 12.90
N HIS A 549 -12.92 -54.90 11.76
CA HIS A 549 -11.82 -53.94 11.73
C HIS A 549 -12.44 -52.58 12.00
N GLU A 550 -12.14 -51.98 13.16
CA GLU A 550 -12.48 -50.62 13.52
C GLU A 550 -12.13 -49.65 12.39
N ARG A 551 -13.15 -49.22 11.64
CA ARG A 551 -13.13 -48.00 10.83
C ARG A 551 -13.26 -46.79 11.76
N ASP A 552 -12.26 -46.54 12.60
CA ASP A 552 -12.13 -45.25 13.29
C ASP A 552 -10.90 -44.46 12.79
N GLY A 553 -10.54 -44.70 11.53
CA GLY A 553 -9.52 -43.96 10.80
C GLY A 553 -10.13 -42.95 9.83
N ARG A 554 -9.64 -41.70 9.92
CA ARG A 554 -9.58 -40.66 8.85
C ARG A 554 -10.58 -39.50 8.81
N ILE A 555 -11.43 -39.26 9.82
CA ILE A 555 -12.09 -37.93 9.92
C ILE A 555 -11.29 -36.97 10.84
N ARG A 556 -10.44 -37.51 11.72
CA ARG A 556 -9.61 -36.72 12.65
C ARG A 556 -8.46 -35.95 11.97
N ASN A 557 -8.11 -36.29 10.72
CA ASN A 557 -7.02 -35.63 9.98
C ASN A 557 -7.44 -34.35 9.26
N LEU A 558 -8.75 -34.11 9.05
CA LEU A 558 -9.25 -32.87 8.44
C LEU A 558 -9.21 -31.68 9.41
N LEU A 559 -9.17 -31.94 10.72
CA LEU A 559 -9.05 -30.94 11.78
C LEU A 559 -7.65 -30.94 12.40
N LYS A 560 -6.59 -31.21 11.61
CA LYS A 560 -5.23 -31.04 12.11
C LYS A 560 -5.04 -29.59 12.55
N ARG A 561 -4.47 -29.45 13.75
CA ARG A 561 -4.15 -28.22 14.51
C ARG A 561 -3.43 -27.13 13.69
N THR A 562 -2.92 -27.45 12.51
CA THR A 562 -2.28 -26.54 11.54
C THR A 562 -3.28 -25.68 10.77
N TYR A 563 -4.46 -26.21 10.42
CA TYR A 563 -5.49 -25.45 9.68
C TYR A 563 -6.10 -24.33 10.55
N LEU A 564 -6.38 -24.64 11.82
CA LEU A 564 -6.84 -23.65 12.80
C LEU A 564 -5.77 -22.59 13.15
N ARG A 565 -4.48 -22.95 13.11
CA ARG A 565 -3.36 -22.06 13.44
C ARG A 565 -3.03 -21.05 12.33
N ARG A 566 -3.50 -21.30 11.10
CA ARG A 566 -3.38 -20.36 9.97
C ARG A 566 -4.58 -19.42 9.88
N TRP A 567 -5.76 -19.87 10.31
CA TRP A 567 -6.99 -19.07 10.33
C TRP A 567 -7.11 -18.18 11.56
N MET A 568 -6.63 -18.66 12.73
CA MET A 568 -6.34 -17.80 13.87
C MET A 568 -4.90 -17.34 13.73
N GLY A 569 -4.68 -16.18 13.11
CA GLY A 569 -3.37 -15.56 13.04
C GLY A 569 -2.64 -15.67 14.39
N MET A 570 -1.37 -16.08 14.34
CA MET A 570 -0.48 -16.33 15.48
C MET A 570 -0.97 -15.78 16.82
N LEU A 571 -1.65 -16.63 17.59
CA LEU A 571 -1.87 -16.42 19.01
C LEU A 571 -1.15 -17.53 19.77
N ASP A 572 0.18 -17.51 19.72
CA ASP A 572 0.98 -18.13 20.77
C ASP A 572 1.33 -17.05 21.79
N SER A 573 0.50 -16.94 22.83
CA SER A 573 0.91 -16.38 24.12
C SER A 573 0.11 -17.03 25.24
N GLY A 574 0.69 -18.10 25.79
CA GLY A 574 0.44 -18.52 27.16
C GLY A 574 1.68 -18.21 28.01
N ASN A 575 1.67 -17.10 28.74
CA ASN A 575 1.70 -17.10 30.21
C ASN A 575 1.79 -15.68 30.78
N GLU A 576 0.97 -15.46 31.81
CA GLU A 576 0.86 -14.24 32.60
C GLU A 576 2.13 -13.94 33.40
N ALA A 577 2.63 -12.72 33.30
CA ALA A 577 3.15 -11.95 34.43
C ALA A 577 3.16 -10.46 34.06
N GLN A 578 2.44 -9.68 34.85
CA GLN A 578 2.35 -8.22 34.75
C GLN A 578 3.74 -7.57 34.82
N THR A 579 3.99 -6.57 33.96
CA THR A 579 4.50 -5.26 34.41
C THR A 579 4.30 -4.22 33.30
N SER A 580 3.55 -3.18 33.66
CA SER A 580 3.22 -2.01 32.85
C SER A 580 4.37 -0.99 32.76
N LYS A 581 4.53 -0.38 31.57
CA LYS A 581 4.84 1.04 31.23
C LYS A 581 5.79 1.09 30.00
N SER A 582 5.31 1.48 28.82
CA SER A 582 5.03 2.84 28.29
C SER A 582 6.24 3.49 27.60
N GLY A 583 6.11 3.71 26.29
CA GLY A 583 7.00 4.49 25.43
C GLY A 583 6.53 4.40 23.97
N ALA A 584 6.03 5.51 23.44
CA ALA A 584 5.06 5.61 22.35
C ALA A 584 5.60 5.45 20.92
N GLY A 585 4.70 5.04 20.02
CA GLY A 585 4.67 5.51 18.63
C GLY A 585 4.68 4.42 17.55
N SER A 586 3.51 3.93 17.12
CA SER A 586 3.05 4.08 15.72
C SER A 586 1.70 3.39 15.51
N PHE A 587 0.72 4.18 15.10
CA PHE A 587 -0.58 3.71 14.63
C PHE A 587 -0.42 3.20 13.18
N SER A 588 -0.32 1.88 12.97
CA SER A 588 -0.49 1.30 11.61
C SER A 588 -1.35 0.02 11.55
N GLY A 589 -1.77 -0.54 12.69
CA GLY A 589 -2.50 -1.83 12.73
C GLY A 589 -3.94 -1.83 12.22
N LYS A 590 -4.41 -0.77 11.54
CA LYS A 590 -5.81 -0.65 11.09
C LYS A 590 -6.03 -0.86 9.60
N ARG A 591 -4.97 -0.92 8.77
CA ARG A 591 -5.07 -1.20 7.33
C ARG A 591 -4.77 -2.66 6.96
N SER A 592 -3.91 -3.37 7.70
CA SER A 592 -3.64 -4.79 7.44
C SER A 592 -4.88 -5.64 7.68
N THR A 593 -5.60 -5.43 8.79
CA THR A 593 -6.79 -6.21 9.13
C THR A 593 -7.94 -6.06 8.14
N ASP A 594 -8.10 -4.90 7.48
CA ASP A 594 -9.18 -4.69 6.49
C ASP A 594 -8.83 -5.32 5.13
N MET A 595 -7.56 -5.26 4.71
CA MET A 595 -7.06 -5.95 3.52
C MET A 595 -7.02 -7.47 3.70
N ASP A 596 -6.64 -7.95 4.89
CA ASP A 596 -6.65 -9.36 5.25
C ASP A 596 -8.08 -9.88 5.42
N PHE A 597 -9.01 -9.06 5.90
CA PHE A 597 -10.43 -9.40 5.94
C PHE A 597 -11.07 -9.43 4.54
N ALA A 598 -10.68 -8.49 3.66
CA ALA A 598 -11.12 -8.50 2.26
C ALA A 598 -10.54 -9.70 1.49
N ARG A 599 -9.24 -9.99 1.68
CA ARG A 599 -8.58 -11.18 1.12
C ARG A 599 -9.20 -12.46 1.65
N MET A 600 -9.44 -12.56 2.95
CA MET A 600 -10.11 -13.70 3.58
C MET A 600 -11.56 -13.83 3.08
N LYS A 601 -12.29 -12.72 2.86
CA LYS A 601 -13.62 -12.76 2.24
C LYS A 601 -13.57 -13.27 0.81
N ILE A 602 -12.56 -12.88 0.03
CA ILE A 602 -12.36 -13.36 -1.34
C ILE A 602 -12.03 -14.85 -1.32
N GLU A 603 -11.05 -15.29 -0.51
CA GLU A 603 -10.68 -16.70 -0.40
C GLU A 603 -11.81 -17.57 0.13
N ASN A 604 -12.59 -17.08 1.10
CA ASN A 604 -13.78 -17.79 1.62
C ASN A 604 -14.91 -17.82 0.58
N ALA A 605 -15.09 -16.76 -0.22
CA ALA A 605 -16.03 -16.78 -1.35
C ALA A 605 -15.58 -17.77 -2.45
N THR A 606 -14.29 -17.82 -2.77
CA THR A 606 -13.73 -18.77 -3.74
C THR A 606 -13.82 -20.22 -3.24
N LEU A 607 -13.56 -20.47 -1.95
CA LEU A 607 -13.74 -21.79 -1.34
C LEU A 607 -15.22 -22.19 -1.33
N LYS A 608 -16.12 -21.25 -1.02
CA LYS A 608 -17.55 -21.49 -1.07
C LYS A 608 -18.03 -21.82 -2.49
N GLU A 609 -17.56 -21.09 -3.49
CA GLU A 609 -17.84 -21.35 -4.91
C GLU A 609 -17.29 -22.72 -5.35
N SER A 610 -16.09 -23.10 -4.87
CA SER A 610 -15.52 -24.43 -5.13
C SER A 610 -16.31 -25.55 -4.45
N MET A 611 -16.79 -25.35 -3.22
CA MET A 611 -17.66 -26.29 -2.52
C MET A 611 -19.03 -26.41 -3.21
N GLU A 612 -19.65 -25.30 -3.59
CA GLU A 612 -20.91 -25.28 -4.34
C GLU A 612 -20.74 -25.97 -5.71
N SER A 613 -19.61 -25.77 -6.40
CA SER A 613 -19.24 -26.48 -7.64
C SER A 613 -19.09 -27.99 -7.40
N MET A 614 -18.42 -28.39 -6.32
CA MET A 614 -18.28 -29.80 -5.94
C MET A 614 -19.62 -30.45 -5.59
N ASP A 615 -20.51 -29.74 -4.89
CA ASP A 615 -21.87 -30.20 -4.60
C ASP A 615 -22.70 -30.36 -5.88
N HIS A 616 -22.54 -29.46 -6.86
CA HIS A 616 -23.13 -29.60 -8.19
C HIS A 616 -22.58 -30.82 -8.94
N LEU A 617 -21.28 -31.08 -8.87
CA LEU A 617 -20.64 -32.25 -9.50
C LEU A 617 -21.08 -33.55 -8.83
N ILE A 618 -21.16 -33.61 -7.50
CA ILE A 618 -21.67 -34.77 -6.74
C ILE A 618 -23.15 -35.01 -7.09
N SER A 619 -23.95 -33.94 -7.18
CA SER A 619 -25.35 -34.03 -7.62
C SER A 619 -25.47 -34.53 -9.06
N ALA A 620 -24.56 -34.13 -9.96
CA ALA A 620 -24.49 -34.64 -11.33
C ALA A 620 -24.13 -36.13 -11.37
N ILE A 621 -23.15 -36.57 -10.57
CA ILE A 621 -22.81 -38.00 -10.40
C ILE A 621 -24.02 -38.79 -9.90
N HIS A 622 -24.74 -38.28 -8.90
CA HIS A 622 -25.93 -38.95 -8.38
C HIS A 622 -27.06 -39.01 -9.42
N ARG A 623 -27.30 -37.92 -10.16
CA ARG A 623 -28.28 -37.88 -11.26
C ARG A 623 -27.91 -38.87 -12.37
N LEU A 624 -26.66 -38.92 -12.79
CA LEU A 624 -26.16 -39.86 -13.81
C LEU A 624 -26.32 -41.31 -13.34
N ARG A 625 -26.01 -41.60 -12.07
CA ARG A 625 -26.25 -42.92 -11.46
C ARG A 625 -27.73 -43.30 -11.52
N LEU A 626 -28.63 -42.38 -11.16
CA LEU A 626 -30.08 -42.62 -11.21
C LEU A 626 -30.59 -42.77 -12.65
N ALA A 627 -30.06 -42.00 -13.61
CA ALA A 627 -30.41 -42.12 -15.02
C ALA A 627 -29.96 -43.49 -15.58
N LEU A 628 -28.76 -43.93 -15.23
CA LEU A 628 -28.22 -45.23 -15.63
C LEU A 628 -28.99 -46.39 -14.97
N LEU A 629 -29.44 -46.23 -13.72
CA LEU A 629 -30.36 -47.18 -13.07
C LEU A 629 -31.72 -47.24 -13.77
N LYS A 630 -32.30 -46.11 -14.18
CA LYS A 630 -33.55 -46.08 -14.96
C LYS A 630 -33.42 -46.76 -16.31
N VAL A 631 -32.30 -46.54 -17.01
CA VAL A 631 -31.98 -47.25 -18.26
C VAL A 631 -31.92 -48.76 -18.04
N LYS A 632 -31.26 -49.20 -16.96
CA LYS A 632 -31.19 -50.61 -16.56
C LYS A 632 -32.55 -51.19 -16.17
N GLU A 633 -33.40 -50.46 -15.46
CA GLU A 633 -34.76 -50.90 -15.09
C GLU A 633 -35.68 -50.96 -16.32
N SER A 634 -35.53 -50.04 -17.27
CA SER A 634 -36.29 -50.06 -18.53
C SER A 634 -35.92 -51.25 -19.44
N ASP A 635 -34.71 -51.82 -19.31
CA ASP A 635 -34.35 -53.08 -19.98
C ASP A 635 -35.08 -54.30 -19.40
N THR A 636 -35.49 -54.25 -18.14
CA THR A 636 -36.17 -55.38 -17.47
C THR A 636 -37.67 -55.42 -17.73
N ARG A 637 -38.25 -54.35 -18.31
CA ARG A 637 -39.66 -54.25 -18.65
C ARG A 637 -39.80 -54.42 -20.16
N GLU A 638 -40.19 -55.61 -20.60
CA GLU A 638 -40.36 -55.95 -22.02
C GLU A 638 -41.25 -54.92 -22.75
N GLY A 639 -40.60 -54.07 -23.55
CA GLY A 639 -41.22 -53.05 -24.38
C GLY A 639 -40.15 -52.26 -25.12
N THR A 640 -40.06 -52.46 -26.43
CA THR A 640 -39.02 -51.91 -27.31
C THR A 640 -38.99 -50.37 -27.31
N VAL A 641 -38.13 -49.76 -26.50
CA VAL A 641 -37.87 -48.32 -26.55
C VAL A 641 -36.64 -48.05 -27.43
N SER A 642 -36.90 -47.69 -28.69
CA SER A 642 -35.91 -47.34 -29.73
C SER A 642 -34.95 -46.19 -29.35
N GLY A 643 -35.21 -45.45 -28.26
CA GLY A 643 -34.36 -44.34 -27.78
C GLY A 643 -33.29 -44.71 -26.74
N LEU A 644 -33.24 -45.97 -26.29
CA LEU A 644 -32.41 -46.40 -25.17
C LEU A 644 -30.88 -46.41 -25.41
N PRO A 645 -30.34 -46.81 -26.58
CA PRO A 645 -28.90 -46.74 -26.82
C PRO A 645 -28.39 -45.29 -26.98
N VAL A 646 -29.21 -44.39 -27.53
CA VAL A 646 -28.90 -42.96 -27.64
C VAL A 646 -28.82 -42.33 -26.25
N ALA A 647 -29.81 -42.61 -25.39
CA ALA A 647 -29.80 -42.14 -24.00
C ALA A 647 -28.59 -42.63 -23.20
N LEU A 648 -28.06 -43.83 -23.51
CA LEU A 648 -26.87 -44.37 -22.86
C LEU A 648 -25.59 -43.67 -23.34
N ASP A 649 -25.50 -43.33 -24.62
CA ASP A 649 -24.39 -42.54 -25.18
C ASP A 649 -24.38 -41.09 -24.65
N ASP A 650 -25.57 -40.50 -24.45
CA ASP A 650 -25.72 -39.20 -23.79
C ASP A 650 -25.23 -39.26 -22.32
N ILE A 651 -25.58 -40.32 -21.57
CA ILE A 651 -25.11 -40.52 -20.19
C ILE A 651 -23.59 -40.70 -20.12
N ILE A 652 -23.00 -41.48 -21.04
CA ILE A 652 -21.55 -41.73 -21.08
C ILE A 652 -20.78 -40.45 -21.47
N SER A 653 -21.29 -39.69 -22.44
CA SER A 653 -20.67 -38.42 -22.84
C SER A 653 -20.77 -37.36 -21.74
N GLU A 654 -21.91 -37.28 -21.04
CA GLU A 654 -22.08 -36.40 -19.87
C GLU A 654 -21.17 -36.82 -18.71
N ALA A 655 -21.02 -38.12 -18.44
CA ALA A 655 -20.08 -38.63 -17.43
C ALA A 655 -18.61 -38.29 -17.75
N ARG A 656 -18.21 -38.31 -19.03
CA ARG A 656 -16.87 -37.87 -19.46
C ARG A 656 -16.66 -36.38 -19.26
N LEU A 657 -17.68 -35.55 -19.47
CA LEU A 657 -17.61 -34.12 -19.19
C LEU A 657 -17.48 -33.85 -17.68
N VAL A 658 -18.22 -34.59 -16.85
CA VAL A 658 -18.09 -34.53 -15.38
C VAL A 658 -16.68 -34.93 -14.94
N LYS A 659 -16.08 -35.96 -15.55
CA LYS A 659 -14.68 -36.36 -15.29
C LYS A 659 -13.68 -35.22 -15.56
N ILE A 660 -13.85 -34.51 -16.68
CA ILE A 660 -13.00 -33.36 -17.04
C ILE A 660 -13.23 -32.19 -16.08
N ALA A 661 -14.49 -31.93 -15.70
CA ALA A 661 -14.84 -30.89 -14.75
C ALA A 661 -14.23 -31.16 -13.36
N LEU A 662 -14.27 -32.39 -12.84
CA LEU A 662 -13.60 -32.76 -11.59
C LEU A 662 -12.08 -32.57 -11.65
N GLY A 663 -11.45 -32.84 -12.81
CA GLY A 663 -10.02 -32.62 -12.99
C GLY A 663 -9.59 -31.14 -13.04
N SER A 664 -10.52 -30.23 -13.37
CA SER A 664 -10.24 -28.79 -13.54
C SER A 664 -10.73 -27.90 -12.40
N SER A 665 -11.57 -28.43 -11.50
CA SER A 665 -12.18 -27.67 -10.38
C SER A 665 -11.40 -27.77 -9.06
N LEU A 666 -10.18 -28.32 -9.09
CA LEU A 666 -9.34 -28.49 -7.91
C LEU A 666 -8.05 -27.65 -8.01
N PRO A 667 -7.64 -26.95 -6.94
CA PRO A 667 -6.39 -26.22 -6.94
C PRO A 667 -5.19 -27.17 -7.05
N ILE A 668 -4.33 -26.89 -8.02
CA ILE A 668 -2.99 -27.47 -8.14
C ILE A 668 -2.17 -27.00 -6.92
N SER A 669 -1.57 -27.96 -6.21
CA SER A 669 -0.61 -27.79 -5.10
C SER A 669 -1.18 -27.59 -3.68
N TRP A 670 -1.39 -28.71 -2.97
CA TRP A 670 -1.17 -28.81 -1.53
C TRP A 670 -0.41 -30.11 -1.23
N SER A 671 0.89 -30.13 -1.52
CA SER A 671 1.79 -31.12 -0.93
C SER A 671 2.52 -30.48 0.24
N ALA A 672 2.05 -30.77 1.45
CA ALA A 672 2.93 -30.75 2.60
C ALA A 672 3.94 -31.89 2.39
N GLU A 673 5.22 -31.57 2.31
CA GLU A 673 6.31 -32.52 2.50
C GLU A 673 6.05 -33.28 3.80
N ALA A 674 5.68 -34.55 3.65
CA ALA A 674 5.75 -35.51 4.72
C ALA A 674 7.02 -36.32 4.46
N ASP A 675 8.08 -35.96 5.19
CA ASP A 675 9.14 -36.90 5.52
C ASP A 675 8.49 -38.17 6.10
N ASP A 676 8.66 -39.28 5.40
CA ASP A 676 8.49 -40.61 5.98
C ASP A 676 9.62 -41.48 5.42
N ALA A 677 10.77 -41.37 6.06
CA ALA A 677 11.85 -42.33 5.92
C ALA A 677 11.52 -43.56 6.78
N SER A 678 11.08 -44.65 6.16
CA SER A 678 11.08 -45.98 6.79
C SER A 678 10.84 -47.13 5.79
N ILE A 679 11.97 -47.64 5.29
CA ILE A 679 12.32 -48.97 4.77
C ILE A 679 11.24 -50.09 4.81
N CYS A 680 11.01 -50.74 3.67
CA CYS A 680 10.99 -52.21 3.58
C CYS A 680 11.26 -52.70 2.13
N GLU A 681 12.26 -53.57 2.00
CA GLU A 681 12.66 -54.29 0.78
C GLU A 681 11.62 -55.34 0.35
N SER A 682 11.46 -55.56 -0.96
CA SER A 682 11.52 -56.91 -1.59
C SER A 682 11.40 -56.82 -3.12
N PHE A 683 12.34 -57.51 -3.78
CA PHE A 683 12.40 -57.93 -5.20
C PHE A 683 11.03 -58.41 -5.75
N HIS A 684 10.66 -58.34 -7.04
CA HIS A 684 11.37 -58.67 -8.28
C HIS A 684 10.54 -58.27 -9.54
N ASN A 685 11.25 -58.06 -10.66
CA ASN A 685 10.86 -58.28 -12.08
C ASN A 685 9.96 -57.29 -12.86
N ARG A 686 10.67 -56.43 -13.59
CA ARG A 686 10.49 -55.96 -14.97
C ARG A 686 9.64 -56.88 -15.86
N LEU A 687 8.58 -56.32 -16.48
CA LEU A 687 8.29 -56.47 -17.92
C LEU A 687 7.17 -55.52 -18.41
N THR A 688 7.56 -54.70 -19.41
CA THR A 688 6.78 -54.21 -20.56
C THR A 688 6.04 -52.87 -20.42
N ASP A 689 6.74 -51.81 -20.86
CA ASP A 689 6.20 -50.60 -21.48
C ASP A 689 5.11 -50.93 -22.50
N ILE A 690 3.91 -50.33 -22.40
CA ILE A 690 3.26 -49.61 -23.52
C ILE A 690 2.25 -48.58 -22.94
N TYR A 691 2.37 -47.31 -23.39
CA TYR A 691 1.44 -46.16 -23.33
C TYR A 691 1.41 -45.25 -22.08
N GLY A 692 1.99 -44.05 -22.25
CA GLY A 692 1.42 -42.77 -21.77
C GLY A 692 1.90 -42.26 -20.42
N GLU A 693 2.85 -41.31 -20.43
CA GLU A 693 3.16 -40.46 -19.28
C GLU A 693 1.88 -39.78 -18.77
N HIS A 694 1.36 -40.24 -17.64
CA HIS A 694 0.58 -39.40 -16.74
C HIS A 694 1.49 -39.00 -15.60
N SER A 695 1.73 -37.69 -15.47
CA SER A 695 2.32 -37.08 -14.29
C SER A 695 1.65 -37.66 -13.06
N SER A 696 2.41 -38.34 -12.20
CA SER A 696 1.95 -38.83 -10.90
C SER A 696 1.78 -37.63 -9.96
N GLU A 697 0.77 -36.81 -10.24
CA GLU A 697 0.28 -35.77 -9.36
C GLU A 697 -0.53 -36.48 -8.28
N LYS A 698 -0.11 -36.41 -7.02
CA LYS A 698 -0.83 -37.05 -5.91
C LYS A 698 -2.17 -36.34 -5.73
N ILE A 699 -3.23 -36.93 -6.28
CA ILE A 699 -4.62 -36.45 -6.18
C ILE A 699 -5.09 -36.58 -4.72
N ASP A 700 -5.78 -35.55 -4.21
CA ASP A 700 -6.39 -35.54 -2.87
C ASP A 700 -7.37 -36.73 -2.69
N PRO A 701 -7.49 -37.36 -1.50
CA PRO A 701 -8.33 -38.54 -1.30
C PRO A 701 -9.82 -38.33 -1.62
N VAL A 702 -10.35 -37.10 -1.48
CA VAL A 702 -11.74 -36.78 -1.81
C VAL A 702 -11.93 -36.72 -3.32
N SER A 703 -10.96 -36.14 -4.02
CA SER A 703 -10.92 -36.06 -5.48
C SER A 703 -10.70 -37.42 -6.13
N ALA A 704 -9.89 -38.28 -5.50
CA ALA A 704 -9.71 -39.67 -5.93
C ALA A 704 -11.04 -40.44 -5.87
N ALA A 705 -11.80 -40.30 -4.77
CA ALA A 705 -13.11 -40.94 -4.63
C ALA A 705 -14.13 -40.42 -5.67
N GLY A 706 -14.17 -39.11 -5.94
CA GLY A 706 -15.03 -38.54 -6.97
C GLY A 706 -14.68 -39.03 -8.38
N PHE A 707 -13.40 -39.14 -8.69
CA PHE A 707 -12.91 -39.66 -9.97
C PHE A 707 -13.22 -41.15 -10.14
N GLU A 708 -13.01 -41.96 -9.10
CA GLU A 708 -13.38 -43.38 -9.08
C GLU A 708 -14.88 -43.59 -9.30
N MET A 709 -15.75 -42.76 -8.70
CA MET A 709 -17.19 -42.84 -8.88
C MET A 709 -17.63 -42.57 -10.33
N VAL A 710 -17.00 -41.62 -11.01
CA VAL A 710 -17.28 -41.30 -12.42
C VAL A 710 -16.75 -42.39 -13.35
N GLU A 711 -15.56 -42.92 -13.08
CA GLU A 711 -15.00 -44.06 -13.82
C GLU A 711 -15.90 -45.30 -13.74
N LEU A 712 -16.43 -45.60 -12.55
CA LEU A 712 -17.38 -46.69 -12.37
C LEU A 712 -18.70 -46.45 -13.14
N LEU A 713 -19.16 -45.20 -13.25
CA LEU A 713 -20.36 -44.88 -14.05
C LEU A 713 -20.11 -45.04 -15.55
N ILE A 714 -18.96 -44.59 -16.05
CA ILE A 714 -18.57 -44.78 -17.46
C ILE A 714 -18.46 -46.27 -17.78
N LEU A 715 -17.78 -47.04 -16.91
CA LEU A 715 -17.62 -48.49 -17.07
C LEU A 715 -18.98 -49.21 -17.04
N ALA A 716 -19.85 -48.88 -16.08
CA ALA A 716 -21.19 -49.46 -16.00
C ALA A 716 -22.04 -49.12 -17.23
N GLY A 717 -21.92 -47.91 -17.76
CA GLY A 717 -22.60 -47.49 -18.99
C GLY A 717 -22.12 -48.29 -20.19
N GLN A 718 -20.80 -48.47 -20.32
CA GLN A 718 -20.22 -49.26 -21.41
C GLN A 718 -20.62 -50.74 -21.33
N ILE A 719 -20.61 -51.34 -20.14
CA ILE A 719 -21.07 -52.73 -19.95
C ILE A 719 -22.56 -52.88 -20.33
N LEU A 720 -23.42 -51.92 -19.98
CA LEU A 720 -24.82 -51.93 -20.39
C LEU A 720 -25.01 -51.75 -21.90
N LYS A 721 -24.11 -51.02 -22.56
CA LYS A 721 -24.08 -50.84 -24.01
C LYS A 721 -23.69 -52.14 -24.71
N ASP A 722 -22.61 -52.77 -24.25
CA ASP A 722 -22.05 -53.98 -24.83
C ASP A 722 -22.98 -55.20 -24.65
N ASN A 723 -23.68 -55.29 -23.51
CA ASN A 723 -24.70 -56.31 -23.28
C ASN A 723 -25.91 -56.22 -24.22
N LYS A 724 -26.21 -55.04 -24.79
CA LYS A 724 -27.32 -54.85 -25.75
C LYS A 724 -26.92 -55.13 -27.19
N THR A 725 -25.69 -54.83 -27.58
CA THR A 725 -25.16 -55.22 -28.90
C THR A 725 -25.12 -56.74 -29.07
N ILE A 726 -25.00 -57.50 -27.97
CA ILE A 726 -24.98 -58.97 -27.98
C ILE A 726 -26.40 -59.58 -28.00
N LYS A 727 -27.41 -58.90 -27.45
CA LYS A 727 -28.82 -59.37 -27.46
C LYS A 727 -29.61 -58.97 -28.72
N GLY A 728 -29.04 -58.14 -29.60
CA GLY A 728 -29.64 -57.70 -30.85
C GLY A 728 -29.14 -58.44 -32.11
N SER A 729 -28.41 -59.54 -31.96
CA SER A 729 -27.97 -60.41 -33.05
C SER A 729 -28.61 -61.79 -33.00
#